data_AF-A0A834Z8M9-F1
#
_entry.id   AF-A0A834Z8M9-F1
#
_cell.length_a   1.000
_cell.length_b   1.000
_cell.length_c   1.000
_cell.angle_alpha   90.00
_cell.angle_beta   90.00
_cell.angle_gamma   90.00
#
_symmetry.space_group_name_H-M   'P 1'
#
loop_
_entity.id
_entity.type
_entity.pdbx_description
1 polymer ?
#
loop_
_entity_poly.entity_id
_entity_poly.type
_entity_poly.pdbx_seq_one_letter_code
_entity_poly.pdbx_strand_id
1 'polypeptide(L)'
;MDSNKIRNFEDFVKVHALLLAASGIPSSLHQQLFQKLSSDTFDGGDFFQVEPCENGRQRRLIFTSDSMEKESQIILIDHAWTFRLSDSLKQLQEVPGLAQRMASLMCVDIDLTSDAEESDPEPSVLHENNAKCNVVEIVESEIRKAQEKGDDAAMWLELEELDIDDAMLLSLDLSSKVPNLFALSLSGNKLQNEETVVREVTKFKHLTALWLNENPVIQNGGNMAYAILQRLPKLEIYNSHFTSNFGEYALGFCGGIYGKENPGCFHYTTHPLQNLTSLDLSNRCIHSLINKAFSPVKMPSLQYLNLRGNPLEQSSIGDLLKLLKGFTSLLALEVDIPGPLGESAVEIIESLPNLSLLNGVSASKILETGKHVIDSMLQPRLPEWTTDEPLADRVISAMWLYLMTYRLADEEKIDETSVWYVMDELGSALRHSDEPNFRVSPFLFMPEGKLASAVSYSLLWPTQNVYKGDECTRDFLLGIKEDKQRSARLTAWFHTPQNYFIHEYEKYCQKLHLKSSASPCIIKSSTATKLLESDGSPLRVYTDIPQVEEFLTRPEFFITTDSKDADIIWTSIQVDEEVKKATGITDHQYINQFPFEACLVMKHHLAETVQKAYGSPEWFQPTYNLETQLSEFIGDYFVRKRNGLDNLWILKPWNMARTIDTTVTGDLSAIIRLMETGPKICQKYIERPALFRGKKFDLRYIVLVRSMHPLELFLSDVFWARLANNTYTLDKSSLFEYETHFTVMNYGRKLNHMNTPEFVMEFEKEHQVKWMNIHQKIRNMIRSVFESAVIVHPEMRSSTAKAMYGVDVMLDSSFEPKLLEVTYCPDCGRACKYDTKAIVGSGEIVEGRDFFNYVFGCLFLNETTNVTPL
;
A
#
# COMPACT_ATOMS: atom_id res chain seq x y z
N MET A 1 -31.35 -40.32 6.14
CA MET A 1 -31.06 -40.26 7.59
C MET A 1 -30.87 -38.80 7.94
N ASP A 2 -31.91 -38.14 8.45
CA ASP A 2 -31.92 -36.73 8.84
C ASP A 2 -31.36 -36.54 10.27
N SER A 3 -30.04 -36.45 10.43
CA SER A 3 -29.40 -36.37 11.77
C SER A 3 -28.33 -35.28 11.95
N ASN A 4 -28.36 -34.16 11.23
CA ASN A 4 -27.31 -33.12 11.34
C ASN A 4 -27.70 -31.87 12.16
N LYS A 5 -28.81 -31.88 12.91
CA LYS A 5 -29.16 -30.73 13.77
C LYS A 5 -28.37 -30.80 15.08
N ILE A 6 -27.71 -29.71 15.46
CA ILE A 6 -26.96 -29.62 16.72
C ILE A 6 -27.96 -29.64 17.89
N ARG A 7 -27.90 -30.67 18.75
CA ARG A 7 -28.79 -30.80 19.91
C ARG A 7 -28.06 -30.72 21.24
N ASN A 8 -26.77 -31.02 21.24
CA ASN A 8 -25.94 -31.03 22.42
C ASN A 8 -24.51 -30.57 22.08
N PHE A 9 -23.67 -30.48 23.11
CA PHE A 9 -22.28 -30.04 22.98
C PHE A 9 -21.43 -30.96 22.10
N GLU A 10 -21.66 -32.28 22.12
CA GLU A 10 -20.89 -33.24 21.30
C GLU A 10 -21.15 -33.02 19.80
N ASP A 11 -22.42 -32.77 19.42
CA ASP A 11 -22.78 -32.41 18.05
C ASP A 11 -22.09 -31.11 17.62
N PHE A 12 -22.07 -30.10 18.51
CA PHE A 12 -21.42 -28.82 18.25
C PHE A 12 -19.92 -29.00 17.96
N VAL A 13 -19.21 -29.72 18.82
CA VAL A 13 -17.77 -29.98 18.64
C VAL A 13 -17.52 -30.76 17.36
N LYS A 14 -18.37 -31.74 17.03
CA LYS A 14 -18.23 -32.54 15.82
C LYS A 14 -18.43 -31.71 14.55
N VAL A 15 -19.47 -30.88 14.50
CA VAL A 15 -19.78 -30.03 13.35
C VAL A 15 -18.71 -28.94 13.17
N HIS A 16 -18.23 -28.35 14.26
CA HIS A 16 -17.32 -27.21 14.22
C HIS A 16 -15.85 -27.57 14.48
N ALA A 17 -15.48 -28.85 14.47
CA ALA A 17 -14.14 -29.31 14.85
C ALA A 17 -13.02 -28.55 14.12
N LEU A 18 -13.16 -28.38 12.81
CA LEU A 18 -12.19 -27.64 11.99
C LEU A 18 -12.14 -26.15 12.36
N LEU A 19 -13.29 -25.52 12.62
CA LEU A 19 -13.38 -24.11 13.00
C LEU A 19 -12.82 -23.86 14.41
N LEU A 20 -13.11 -24.74 15.36
CA LEU A 20 -12.57 -24.70 16.73
C LEU A 20 -11.04 -24.87 16.73
N ALA A 21 -10.52 -25.77 15.88
CA ALA A 21 -9.08 -25.95 15.72
C ALA A 21 -8.43 -24.72 15.04
N ALA A 22 -9.00 -24.22 13.94
CA ALA A 22 -8.46 -23.11 13.17
C ALA A 22 -8.48 -21.78 13.93
N SER A 23 -9.53 -21.53 14.74
CA SER A 23 -9.63 -20.31 15.57
C SER A 23 -8.60 -20.28 16.71
N GLY A 24 -8.11 -21.44 17.14
CA GLY A 24 -7.16 -21.56 18.24
C GLY A 24 -7.77 -21.28 19.62
N ILE A 25 -9.09 -21.49 19.74
CA ILE A 25 -9.81 -21.31 21.00
C ILE A 25 -9.44 -22.44 21.96
N PRO A 26 -9.05 -22.12 23.22
CA PRO A 26 -8.80 -23.13 24.25
C PRO A 26 -9.97 -24.11 24.40
N SER A 27 -9.67 -25.41 24.50
CA SER A 27 -10.70 -26.45 24.64
C SER A 27 -11.55 -26.30 25.90
N SER A 28 -11.00 -25.68 26.95
CA SER A 28 -11.73 -25.31 28.17
C SER A 28 -12.91 -24.37 27.91
N LEU A 29 -12.82 -23.52 26.87
CA LEU A 29 -13.83 -22.51 26.55
C LEU A 29 -14.91 -23.02 25.60
N HIS A 30 -14.75 -24.21 24.99
CA HIS A 30 -15.69 -24.73 23.98
C HIS A 30 -17.10 -24.92 24.54
N GLN A 31 -17.22 -25.41 25.78
CA GLN A 31 -18.52 -25.62 26.43
C GLN A 31 -19.22 -24.29 26.70
N GLN A 32 -18.47 -23.29 27.16
CA GLN A 32 -18.99 -21.93 27.41
C GLN A 32 -19.42 -21.27 26.10
N LEU A 33 -18.61 -21.41 25.05
CA LEU A 33 -18.93 -20.93 23.71
C LEU A 33 -20.23 -21.53 23.19
N PHE A 34 -20.40 -22.85 23.29
CA PHE A 34 -21.62 -23.53 22.86
C PHE A 34 -22.86 -23.01 23.61
N GLN A 35 -22.74 -22.80 24.93
CA GLN A 35 -23.83 -22.24 25.73
C GLN A 35 -24.21 -20.84 25.23
N LYS A 36 -23.24 -19.94 25.11
CA LYS A 36 -23.47 -18.55 24.68
C LYS A 36 -24.05 -18.46 23.28
N LEU A 37 -23.53 -19.24 22.32
CA LEU A 37 -24.05 -19.29 20.95
C LEU A 37 -25.47 -19.86 20.90
N SER A 38 -25.80 -20.85 21.75
CA SER A 38 -27.13 -21.46 21.78
C SER A 38 -28.19 -20.58 22.44
N SER A 39 -27.78 -19.72 23.37
CA SER A 39 -28.66 -18.79 24.09
C SER A 39 -28.54 -17.33 23.62
N ASP A 40 -27.81 -17.08 22.54
CA ASP A 40 -27.57 -15.74 21.97
C ASP A 40 -27.13 -14.71 23.01
N THR A 41 -26.15 -15.11 23.84
CA THR A 41 -25.76 -14.36 25.04
C THR A 41 -24.57 -13.45 24.77
N PHE A 42 -24.84 -12.15 24.69
CA PHE A 42 -23.85 -11.08 24.61
C PHE A 42 -23.67 -10.43 25.97
N ASP A 43 -22.60 -10.80 26.66
CA ASP A 43 -22.26 -10.34 28.02
C ASP A 43 -21.00 -9.45 28.05
N GLY A 44 -20.52 -8.98 26.90
CA GLY A 44 -19.34 -8.11 26.83
C GLY A 44 -19.47 -6.83 27.66
N GLY A 45 -20.67 -6.25 27.73
CA GLY A 45 -20.94 -5.05 28.53
C GLY A 45 -20.78 -5.23 30.04
N ASP A 46 -20.76 -6.48 30.54
CA ASP A 46 -20.54 -6.77 31.96
C ASP A 46 -19.05 -6.65 32.34
N PHE A 47 -18.15 -6.74 31.35
CA PHE A 47 -16.70 -6.80 31.54
C PHE A 47 -15.95 -5.57 31.03
N PHE A 48 -16.53 -4.85 30.07
CA PHE A 48 -15.81 -3.84 29.30
C PHE A 48 -16.56 -2.52 29.21
N GLN A 49 -15.80 -1.44 29.05
CA GLN A 49 -16.30 -0.11 28.72
C GLN A 49 -15.51 0.46 27.54
N VAL A 50 -16.21 1.12 26.63
CA VAL A 50 -15.60 1.84 25.50
C VAL A 50 -15.37 3.29 25.90
N GLU A 51 -14.15 3.79 25.72
CA GLU A 51 -13.78 5.17 25.99
C GLU A 51 -13.27 5.87 24.71
N PRO A 52 -13.64 7.13 24.48
CA PRO A 52 -13.04 7.92 23.41
C PRO A 52 -11.56 8.24 23.71
N CYS A 53 -10.74 8.26 22.67
CA CYS A 53 -9.34 8.69 22.72
C CYS A 53 -8.98 9.48 21.45
N GLU A 54 -7.76 10.04 21.39
CA GLU A 54 -7.30 10.85 20.25
C GLU A 54 -8.27 12.00 19.89
N ASN A 55 -8.67 12.78 20.90
CA ASN A 55 -9.66 13.86 20.77
C ASN A 55 -11.02 13.39 20.19
N GLY A 56 -11.42 12.16 20.50
CA GLY A 56 -12.68 11.57 20.04
C GLY A 56 -12.61 10.95 18.65
N ARG A 57 -11.44 10.93 18.00
CA ARG A 57 -11.24 10.34 16.67
C ARG A 57 -10.98 8.84 16.69
N GLN A 58 -10.81 8.26 17.89
CA GLN A 58 -10.73 6.82 18.10
C GLN A 58 -11.41 6.40 19.40
N ARG A 59 -11.54 5.09 19.57
CA ARG A 59 -12.07 4.44 20.76
C ARG A 59 -11.07 3.40 21.26
N ARG A 60 -11.02 3.23 22.58
CA ARG A 60 -10.27 2.17 23.25
C ARG A 60 -11.20 1.37 24.15
N LEU A 61 -10.91 0.09 24.30
CA LEU A 61 -11.66 -0.81 25.17
C LEU A 61 -10.95 -0.95 26.53
N ILE A 62 -11.64 -0.64 27.62
CA ILE A 62 -11.12 -0.72 28.98
C ILE A 62 -11.82 -1.86 29.73
N PHE A 63 -11.05 -2.65 30.47
CA PHE A 63 -11.59 -3.69 31.34
C PHE A 63 -12.09 -3.10 32.67
N THR A 64 -13.33 -3.41 33.06
CA THR A 64 -14.00 -2.76 34.20
C THR A 64 -14.24 -3.67 35.40
N SER A 65 -14.25 -5.00 35.22
CA SER A 65 -14.35 -5.95 36.32
C SER A 65 -13.05 -6.03 37.13
N ASP A 66 -13.09 -6.60 38.33
CA ASP A 66 -11.93 -6.64 39.23
C ASP A 66 -10.72 -7.38 38.63
N SER A 67 -10.95 -8.56 38.06
CA SER A 67 -9.93 -9.36 37.37
C SER A 67 -10.55 -10.41 36.45
N MET A 68 -9.84 -10.76 35.37
CA MET A 68 -10.14 -11.89 34.50
C MET A 68 -8.87 -12.71 34.30
N GLU A 69 -8.92 -13.99 34.64
CA GLU A 69 -7.79 -14.89 34.47
C GLU A 69 -7.58 -15.25 32.99
N LYS A 70 -6.34 -15.57 32.62
CA LYS A 70 -6.01 -16.09 31.30
C LYS A 70 -6.92 -17.27 30.92
N GLU A 71 -7.46 -17.25 29.70
CA GLU A 71 -8.27 -18.32 29.11
C GLU A 71 -9.49 -18.73 29.96
N SER A 72 -10.03 -17.81 30.77
CA SER A 72 -11.14 -18.09 31.70
C SER A 72 -12.53 -17.72 31.18
N GLN A 73 -12.62 -16.86 30.16
CA GLN A 73 -13.87 -16.35 29.60
C GLN A 73 -13.80 -16.27 28.07
N ILE A 74 -14.92 -16.47 27.41
CA ILE A 74 -15.10 -16.18 25.98
C ILE A 74 -16.28 -15.25 25.76
N ILE A 75 -16.09 -14.19 24.99
CA ILE A 75 -17.08 -13.14 24.73
C ILE A 75 -17.46 -13.17 23.25
N LEU A 76 -18.77 -13.09 22.98
CA LEU A 76 -19.31 -12.98 21.62
C LEU A 76 -19.30 -11.51 21.20
N ILE A 77 -18.78 -11.25 20.01
CA ILE A 77 -18.73 -9.94 19.35
C ILE A 77 -19.49 -10.07 18.04
N ASP A 78 -20.47 -9.20 17.82
CA ASP A 78 -21.29 -9.22 16.62
C ASP A 78 -20.58 -8.52 15.44
N HIS A 79 -21.06 -8.77 14.22
CA HIS A 79 -20.59 -8.12 13.00
C HIS A 79 -21.58 -7.01 12.62
N ALA A 80 -21.24 -5.75 12.96
CA ALA A 80 -22.07 -4.58 12.67
C ALA A 80 -22.31 -4.36 11.17
N TRP A 81 -21.37 -4.81 10.33
CA TRP A 81 -21.48 -4.74 8.88
C TRP A 81 -20.62 -5.81 8.22
N THR A 82 -21.21 -6.63 7.34
CA THR A 82 -20.54 -7.70 6.59
C THR A 82 -20.84 -7.57 5.11
N PHE A 83 -19.80 -7.57 4.26
CA PHE A 83 -19.94 -7.20 2.85
C PHE A 83 -18.86 -7.81 1.93
N ARG A 84 -19.13 -7.77 0.63
CA ARG A 84 -18.12 -7.90 -0.43
C ARG A 84 -17.60 -6.52 -0.78
N LEU A 85 -16.29 -6.37 -0.98
CA LEU A 85 -15.70 -5.05 -1.21
C LEU A 85 -16.29 -4.32 -2.44
N SER A 86 -16.67 -5.05 -3.49
CA SER A 86 -17.34 -4.46 -4.67
C SER A 86 -18.69 -3.83 -4.36
N ASP A 87 -19.35 -4.28 -3.29
CA ASP A 87 -20.70 -3.87 -2.94
C ASP A 87 -20.71 -2.84 -1.80
N SER A 88 -19.55 -2.52 -1.21
CA SER A 88 -19.46 -1.72 0.01
C SER A 88 -20.02 -0.31 -0.16
N LEU A 89 -19.58 0.42 -1.19
CA LEU A 89 -20.05 1.77 -1.48
C LEU A 89 -21.56 1.78 -1.79
N LYS A 90 -22.00 0.81 -2.60
CA LYS A 90 -23.41 0.65 -2.94
C LYS A 90 -24.26 0.40 -1.70
N GLN A 91 -23.82 -0.47 -0.80
CA GLN A 91 -24.54 -0.74 0.46
C GLN A 91 -24.60 0.51 1.34
N LEU A 92 -23.51 1.27 1.47
CA LEU A 92 -23.51 2.52 2.26
C LEU A 92 -24.47 3.56 1.70
N GLN A 93 -24.66 3.59 0.38
CA GLN A 93 -25.57 4.52 -0.29
C GLN A 93 -27.03 4.05 -0.25
N GLU A 94 -27.29 2.75 -0.40
CA GLU A 94 -28.64 2.21 -0.59
C GLU A 94 -29.28 1.64 0.69
N VAL A 95 -28.50 1.17 1.66
CA VAL A 95 -29.02 0.58 2.90
C VAL A 95 -29.33 1.70 3.91
N PRO A 96 -30.60 1.91 4.29
CA PRO A 96 -30.96 3.04 5.16
C PRO A 96 -30.25 3.01 6.52
N GLY A 97 -29.62 4.14 6.87
CA GLY A 97 -28.95 4.33 8.16
C GLY A 97 -27.58 3.65 8.28
N LEU A 98 -27.14 2.85 7.31
CA LEU A 98 -25.88 2.11 7.40
C LEU A 98 -24.68 3.06 7.47
N ALA A 99 -24.60 4.06 6.58
CA ALA A 99 -23.50 5.02 6.56
C ALA A 99 -23.41 5.81 7.88
N GLN A 100 -24.54 6.24 8.46
CA GLN A 100 -24.56 6.97 9.73
C GLN A 100 -24.11 6.10 10.90
N ARG A 101 -24.55 4.83 10.94
CA ARG A 101 -24.09 3.88 11.98
C ARG A 101 -22.60 3.60 11.87
N MET A 102 -22.10 3.37 10.65
CA MET A 102 -20.67 3.12 10.42
C MET A 102 -19.83 4.36 10.72
N ALA A 103 -20.31 5.56 10.35
CA ALA A 103 -19.65 6.80 10.68
C ALA A 103 -19.55 7.01 12.20
N SER A 104 -20.64 6.81 12.93
CA SER A 104 -20.62 6.86 14.40
C SER A 104 -19.63 5.88 15.02
N LEU A 105 -19.66 4.61 14.59
CA LEU A 105 -18.76 3.57 15.07
C LEU A 105 -17.29 3.89 14.78
N MET A 106 -17.01 4.43 13.59
CA MET A 106 -15.66 4.74 13.10
C MET A 106 -15.19 6.15 13.49
N CYS A 107 -15.95 6.87 14.33
CA CYS A 107 -15.63 8.24 14.74
C CYS A 107 -15.43 9.21 13.56
N VAL A 108 -16.24 9.04 12.51
CA VAL A 108 -16.32 9.93 11.35
C VAL A 108 -17.44 10.92 11.59
N ASP A 109 -17.18 12.20 11.32
CA ASP A 109 -18.16 13.27 11.50
C ASP A 109 -19.40 12.99 10.65
N ILE A 110 -20.53 12.86 11.33
CA ILE A 110 -21.84 12.88 10.69
C ILE A 110 -22.08 14.37 10.44
N ASP A 111 -22.34 14.78 9.19
CA ASP A 111 -22.71 16.18 8.90
C ASP A 111 -24.09 16.45 9.53
N LEU A 112 -24.10 16.65 10.84
CA LEU A 112 -25.20 17.26 11.54
C LEU A 112 -25.05 18.73 11.21
N THR A 113 -25.93 19.19 10.32
CA THR A 113 -26.25 20.61 10.15
C THR A 113 -26.18 21.29 11.50
N SER A 114 -25.32 22.29 11.58
CA SER A 114 -25.09 23.22 12.67
C SER A 114 -26.38 23.90 13.13
N ASP A 115 -27.23 23.21 13.88
CA ASP A 115 -28.46 23.76 14.48
C ASP A 115 -28.76 23.16 15.88
N ALA A 116 -27.74 22.67 16.58
CA ALA A 116 -27.89 22.27 17.98
C ALA A 116 -26.56 22.30 18.76
N GLU A 117 -25.87 23.44 18.73
CA GLU A 117 -25.00 23.90 19.83
C GLU A 117 -24.73 25.41 19.66
N GLU A 118 -25.81 26.20 19.63
CA GLU A 118 -25.72 27.62 20.05
C GLU A 118 -25.77 27.66 21.58
N SER A 119 -24.59 27.76 22.21
CA SER A 119 -24.39 28.65 23.36
C SER A 119 -22.91 28.75 23.72
N ASP A 120 -22.14 29.49 22.91
CA ASP A 120 -21.43 30.66 23.44
C ASP A 120 -21.05 31.58 22.28
N PRO A 121 -21.18 32.91 22.45
CA PRO A 121 -21.21 33.84 21.32
C PRO A 121 -19.80 34.09 20.79
N GLU A 122 -19.56 33.78 19.52
CA GLU A 122 -18.51 34.47 18.78
C GLU A 122 -18.90 35.96 18.64
N PRO A 123 -17.97 36.90 18.91
CA PRO A 123 -18.23 38.29 18.64
C PRO A 123 -18.18 38.55 17.13
N SER A 124 -19.35 38.93 16.62
CA SER A 124 -19.61 39.60 15.37
C SER A 124 -18.52 40.58 14.89
N VAL A 125 -18.18 40.46 13.61
CA VAL A 125 -17.78 41.48 12.63
C VAL A 125 -17.67 42.91 13.17
N LEU A 126 -16.56 43.21 13.82
CA LEU A 126 -15.91 44.50 13.88
C LEU A 126 -14.40 44.20 13.99
N HIS A 127 -13.55 45.04 13.40
CA HIS A 127 -12.13 45.23 13.76
C HIS A 127 -11.01 44.74 12.82
N GLU A 128 -10.83 45.41 11.67
CA GLU A 128 -9.46 45.62 11.14
C GLU A 128 -8.62 46.59 12.01
N ASN A 129 -9.26 47.35 12.92
CA ASN A 129 -8.59 48.31 13.79
C ASN A 129 -8.32 47.83 15.24
N ASN A 130 -8.93 46.75 15.75
CA ASN A 130 -8.56 46.19 17.08
C ASN A 130 -7.37 45.23 17.01
N ALA A 131 -7.20 44.46 15.93
CA ALA A 131 -6.06 43.54 15.83
C ALA A 131 -4.72 44.31 15.93
N LYS A 132 -4.63 45.46 15.24
CA LYS A 132 -3.48 46.38 15.36
C LYS A 132 -3.29 46.93 16.76
N CYS A 133 -4.37 47.24 17.48
CA CYS A 133 -4.30 47.74 18.86
C CYS A 133 -3.78 46.66 19.81
N ASN A 134 -4.26 45.42 19.66
CA ASN A 134 -3.92 44.30 20.52
C ASN A 134 -2.43 43.89 20.40
N VAL A 135 -1.87 43.82 19.19
CA VAL A 135 -0.44 43.48 19.00
C VAL A 135 0.49 44.58 19.51
N VAL A 136 0.15 45.86 19.29
CA VAL A 136 0.93 46.99 19.81
C VAL A 136 0.91 46.99 21.35
N GLU A 137 -0.25 46.73 21.95
CA GLU A 137 -0.39 46.62 23.41
C GLU A 137 0.41 45.44 23.99
N ILE A 138 0.44 44.29 23.31
CA ILE A 138 1.29 43.15 23.70
C ILE A 138 2.76 43.54 23.70
N VAL A 139 3.24 44.16 22.60
CA VAL A 139 4.63 44.60 22.47
C VAL A 139 5.00 45.63 23.54
N GLU A 140 4.14 46.63 23.77
CA GLU A 140 4.37 47.66 24.80
C GLU A 140 4.34 47.09 26.23
N SER A 141 3.46 46.13 26.49
CA SER A 141 3.40 45.43 27.77
C SER A 141 4.67 44.62 28.05
N GLU A 142 5.20 43.90 27.06
CA GLU A 142 6.44 43.13 27.20
C GLU A 142 7.67 44.04 27.34
N ILE A 143 7.70 45.18 26.63
CA ILE A 143 8.74 46.21 26.82
C ILE A 143 8.73 46.74 28.26
N ARG A 144 7.54 47.03 28.81
CA ARG A 144 7.41 47.51 30.20
C ARG A 144 7.91 46.47 31.20
N LYS A 145 7.55 45.19 31.02
CA LYS A 145 8.05 44.09 31.87
C LYS A 145 9.56 43.93 31.79
N ALA A 146 10.17 44.13 30.63
CA ALA A 146 11.61 44.05 30.46
C ALA A 146 12.34 45.22 31.16
N GLN A 147 11.78 46.43 31.13
CA GLN A 147 12.33 47.61 31.84
C GLN A 147 12.37 47.40 33.36
N GLU A 148 11.43 46.64 33.93
CA GLU A 148 11.42 46.27 35.36
C GLU A 148 12.56 45.29 35.73
N LYS A 149 13.08 44.51 34.76
CA LYS A 149 14.17 43.54 34.94
C LYS A 149 15.58 44.14 34.69
N GLY A 150 15.68 45.39 34.21
CA GLY A 150 16.93 46.15 33.98
C GLY A 150 17.33 46.30 32.49
N ASP A 151 18.07 47.36 32.14
CA ASP A 151 18.40 47.76 30.75
C ASP A 151 19.22 46.74 29.93
N ASP A 152 19.89 45.78 30.59
CA ASP A 152 20.70 44.73 29.96
C ASP A 152 19.97 43.37 29.85
N ALA A 153 18.66 43.32 30.15
CA ALA A 153 17.88 42.07 30.09
C ALA A 153 17.68 41.60 28.63
N ALA A 154 18.09 40.37 28.34
CA ALA A 154 17.75 39.69 27.09
C ALA A 154 16.22 39.62 26.94
N MET A 155 15.68 40.09 25.82
CA MET A 155 14.22 40.15 25.63
C MET A 155 13.72 38.98 24.78
N TRP A 156 12.57 38.42 25.18
CA TRP A 156 11.85 37.37 24.45
C TRP A 156 10.46 37.89 24.08
N LEU A 157 10.16 37.95 22.78
CA LEU A 157 8.84 38.35 22.27
C LEU A 157 8.14 37.16 21.62
N GLU A 158 6.91 36.90 22.08
CA GLU A 158 6.00 35.90 21.50
C GLU A 158 4.86 36.64 20.80
N LEU A 159 4.88 36.59 19.46
CA LEU A 159 3.88 37.21 18.61
C LEU A 159 3.25 36.13 17.72
N GLU A 160 2.73 35.08 18.35
CA GLU A 160 2.20 33.88 17.69
C GLU A 160 0.70 33.99 17.43
N GLU A 161 0.23 33.54 16.26
CA GLU A 161 -1.20 33.49 15.91
C GLU A 161 -1.94 34.84 16.03
N LEU A 162 -1.23 35.94 15.79
CA LEU A 162 -1.75 37.31 15.93
C LEU A 162 -2.22 37.92 14.60
N ASP A 163 -2.35 37.11 13.54
CA ASP A 163 -2.72 37.54 12.20
C ASP A 163 -1.80 38.63 11.61
N ILE A 164 -0.53 38.65 12.00
CA ILE A 164 0.45 39.66 11.55
C ILE A 164 0.75 39.44 10.06
N ASP A 165 0.44 40.44 9.24
CA ASP A 165 0.84 40.50 7.83
C ASP A 165 2.15 41.30 7.63
N ASP A 166 2.67 41.32 6.41
CA ASP A 166 3.93 42.00 6.07
C ASP A 166 3.90 43.51 6.36
N ALA A 167 2.73 44.15 6.19
CA ALA A 167 2.57 45.59 6.44
C ALA A 167 2.56 45.91 7.94
N MET A 168 1.94 45.03 8.73
CA MET A 168 1.87 45.12 10.18
C MET A 168 3.25 44.90 10.79
N LEU A 169 4.01 43.89 10.35
CA LEU A 169 5.39 43.66 10.78
C LEU A 169 6.27 44.91 10.60
N LEU A 170 6.12 45.62 9.47
CA LEU A 170 6.82 46.87 9.21
C LEU A 170 6.38 48.01 10.14
N SER A 171 5.08 48.10 10.42
CA SER A 171 4.52 49.17 11.26
C SER A 171 4.90 49.06 12.74
N LEU A 172 5.23 47.85 13.22
CA LEU A 172 5.60 47.63 14.62
C LEU A 172 6.94 48.27 14.98
N ASP A 173 7.84 48.44 14.01
CA ASP A 173 9.21 48.99 14.17
C ASP A 173 9.96 48.38 15.38
N LEU A 174 9.87 47.06 15.49
CA LEU A 174 10.38 46.30 16.63
C LEU A 174 11.87 46.54 16.87
N SER A 175 12.68 46.76 15.83
CA SER A 175 14.12 47.01 15.95
C SER A 175 14.47 48.31 16.69
N SER A 176 13.64 49.34 16.55
CA SER A 176 13.85 50.63 17.22
C SER A 176 13.33 50.61 18.66
N LYS A 177 12.25 49.84 18.91
CA LYS A 177 11.64 49.69 20.23
C LYS A 177 12.36 48.67 21.12
N VAL A 178 12.94 47.64 20.51
CA VAL A 178 13.51 46.47 21.20
C VAL A 178 14.88 46.10 20.61
N PRO A 179 15.92 46.93 20.80
CA PRO A 179 17.23 46.69 20.19
C PRO A 179 17.99 45.47 20.77
N ASN A 180 17.68 45.08 22.01
CA ASN A 180 18.29 43.93 22.72
C ASN A 180 17.46 42.64 22.59
N LEU A 181 16.66 42.51 21.52
CA LEU A 181 15.83 41.33 21.27
C LEU A 181 16.70 40.08 21.10
N PHE A 182 16.47 39.08 21.93
CA PHE A 182 17.24 37.84 21.97
C PHE A 182 16.48 36.67 21.34
N ALA A 183 15.16 36.62 21.57
CA ALA A 183 14.26 35.60 21.04
C ALA A 183 12.98 36.25 20.47
N LEU A 184 12.58 35.84 19.27
CA LEU A 184 11.37 36.33 18.59
C LEU A 184 10.57 35.16 18.00
N SER A 185 9.33 35.00 18.43
CA SER A 185 8.39 34.10 17.77
C SER A 185 7.36 34.88 16.96
N LEU A 186 7.19 34.48 15.70
CA LEU A 186 6.18 34.95 14.76
C LEU A 186 5.41 33.76 14.16
N SER A 187 5.35 32.63 14.86
CA SER A 187 4.68 31.41 14.40
C SER A 187 3.18 31.65 14.11
N GLY A 188 2.60 30.99 13.11
CA GLY A 188 1.16 31.01 12.84
C GLY A 188 0.60 32.35 12.35
N ASN A 189 1.40 33.19 11.69
CA ASN A 189 0.97 34.49 11.16
C ASN A 189 0.79 34.46 9.63
N LYS A 190 0.45 35.62 9.05
CA LYS A 190 0.09 35.81 7.63
C LYS A 190 1.24 36.42 6.80
N LEU A 191 2.50 36.15 7.16
CA LEU A 191 3.66 36.68 6.46
C LEU A 191 3.82 36.00 5.09
N GLN A 192 4.00 36.80 4.02
CA GLN A 192 4.11 36.29 2.65
C GLN A 192 5.36 36.79 1.92
N ASN A 193 5.88 37.97 2.27
CA ASN A 193 6.95 38.63 1.51
C ASN A 193 8.35 38.33 2.08
N GLU A 194 9.15 37.57 1.33
CA GLU A 194 10.47 37.16 1.81
C GLU A 194 11.42 38.32 2.11
N GLU A 195 11.49 39.30 1.20
CA GLU A 195 12.40 40.44 1.34
C GLU A 195 12.07 41.28 2.58
N THR A 196 10.78 41.40 2.90
CA THR A 196 10.30 42.15 4.07
C THR A 196 10.70 41.45 5.35
N VAL A 197 10.46 40.14 5.47
CA VAL A 197 10.86 39.35 6.64
C VAL A 197 12.38 39.38 6.84
N VAL A 198 13.17 39.15 5.77
CA VAL A 198 14.64 39.22 5.83
C VAL A 198 15.10 40.59 6.28
N ARG A 199 14.53 41.67 5.72
CA ARG A 199 14.92 43.04 6.06
C ARG A 199 14.64 43.36 7.52
N GLU A 200 13.48 43.00 8.06
CA GLU A 200 13.09 43.34 9.43
C GLU A 200 13.84 42.50 10.46
N VAL A 201 13.91 41.18 10.27
CA VAL A 201 14.61 40.26 11.18
C VAL A 201 16.11 40.59 11.27
N THR A 202 16.76 40.92 10.15
CA THR A 202 18.21 41.15 10.13
C THR A 202 18.65 42.47 10.78
N LYS A 203 17.71 43.30 11.26
CA LYS A 203 18.00 44.47 12.09
C LYS A 203 18.43 44.07 13.52
N PHE A 204 18.03 42.90 14.01
CA PHE A 204 18.33 42.42 15.36
C PHE A 204 19.67 41.69 15.44
N LYS A 205 20.76 42.41 15.72
CA LYS A 205 22.13 41.85 15.71
C LYS A 205 22.42 40.83 16.84
N HIS A 206 21.60 40.81 17.88
CA HIS A 206 21.74 39.95 19.05
C HIS A 206 20.71 38.80 19.07
N LEU A 207 19.90 38.68 18.01
CA LEU A 207 18.89 37.64 17.90
C LEU A 207 19.55 36.27 17.84
N THR A 208 19.26 35.45 18.84
CA THR A 208 19.74 34.08 18.95
C THR A 208 18.62 33.10 18.60
N ALA A 209 17.36 33.52 18.73
CA ALA A 209 16.19 32.69 18.52
C ALA A 209 15.14 33.34 17.62
N LEU A 210 14.67 32.60 16.60
CA LEU A 210 13.60 33.02 15.69
C LEU A 210 12.69 31.83 15.35
N TRP A 211 11.37 32.01 15.48
CA TRP A 211 10.36 31.06 14.99
C TRP A 211 9.47 31.73 13.95
N LEU A 212 9.31 31.09 12.79
CA LEU A 212 8.49 31.55 11.66
C LEU A 212 7.52 30.48 11.15
N ASN A 213 7.32 29.40 11.91
CA ASN A 213 6.55 28.25 11.46
C ASN A 213 5.11 28.66 11.11
N GLU A 214 4.46 27.87 10.25
CA GLU A 214 3.04 28.08 9.90
C GLU A 214 2.73 29.45 9.27
N ASN A 215 3.74 30.09 8.68
CA ASN A 215 3.56 31.27 7.83
C ASN A 215 3.61 30.88 6.34
N PRO A 216 2.79 31.49 5.47
CA PRO A 216 2.83 31.24 4.01
C PRO A 216 4.22 31.41 3.39
N VAL A 217 5.02 32.34 3.91
CA VAL A 217 6.37 32.64 3.42
C VAL A 217 7.34 31.44 3.53
N ILE A 218 7.09 30.49 4.43
CA ILE A 218 7.94 29.30 4.62
C ILE A 218 7.74 28.26 3.51
N GLN A 219 6.58 28.24 2.84
CA GLN A 219 6.29 27.28 1.78
C GLN A 219 6.97 27.63 0.44
N ASN A 220 7.37 28.89 0.26
CA ASN A 220 7.85 29.43 -1.02
C ASN A 220 9.38 29.66 -1.12
N GLY A 221 10.14 29.53 -0.02
CA GLY A 221 11.48 30.16 0.06
C GLY A 221 12.64 29.31 0.55
N GLY A 222 13.42 28.72 -0.36
CA GLY A 222 14.75 28.16 -0.03
C GLY A 222 15.85 29.21 0.19
N ASN A 223 15.63 30.46 -0.24
CA ASN A 223 16.66 31.51 -0.26
C ASN A 223 16.61 32.46 0.96
N MET A 224 15.44 32.59 1.62
CA MET A 224 15.27 33.42 2.82
C MET A 224 16.18 32.98 3.97
N ALA A 225 16.14 31.69 4.31
CA ALA A 225 16.93 31.10 5.38
C ALA A 225 18.43 31.41 5.21
N TYR A 226 18.95 31.22 4.00
CA TYR A 226 20.33 31.56 3.65
C TYR A 226 20.63 33.05 3.83
N ALA A 227 19.74 33.93 3.37
CA ALA A 227 19.92 35.38 3.48
C ALA A 227 19.93 35.88 4.94
N ILE A 228 19.11 35.27 5.82
CA ILE A 228 19.07 35.61 7.25
C ILE A 228 20.33 35.10 7.94
N LEU A 229 20.76 33.86 7.68
CA LEU A 229 21.95 33.27 8.30
C LEU A 229 23.26 33.95 7.89
N GLN A 230 23.37 34.47 6.67
CA GLN A 230 24.54 35.27 6.28
C GLN A 230 24.69 36.54 7.13
N ARG A 231 23.57 37.13 7.58
CA ARG A 231 23.57 38.38 8.35
C ARG A 231 23.50 38.15 9.86
N LEU A 232 22.93 37.02 10.29
CA LEU A 232 22.79 36.59 11.69
C LEU A 232 23.43 35.20 11.90
N PRO A 233 24.78 35.09 11.86
CA PRO A 233 25.47 33.80 11.96
C PRO A 233 25.38 33.15 13.36
N LYS A 234 24.88 33.89 14.35
CA LYS A 234 24.70 33.43 15.74
C LYS A 234 23.28 32.93 16.03
N LEU A 235 22.40 32.89 15.04
CA LEU A 235 21.05 32.36 15.22
C LEU A 235 21.14 30.85 15.48
N GLU A 236 20.60 30.42 16.62
CA GLU A 236 20.63 29.07 17.16
C GLU A 236 19.20 28.59 17.44
N ILE A 237 18.45 28.08 16.46
CA ILE A 237 17.19 27.37 16.72
C ILE A 237 16.95 26.19 15.78
N TYR A 238 16.39 25.13 16.37
CA TYR A 238 16.13 23.85 15.76
C TYR A 238 14.66 23.70 15.32
N ASN A 239 14.30 24.39 14.23
CA ASN A 239 13.36 23.85 13.25
C ASN A 239 14.05 23.98 11.89
N SER A 240 14.60 22.88 11.37
CA SER A 240 15.60 22.91 10.29
C SER A 240 15.09 23.40 8.93
N HIS A 241 13.78 23.64 8.80
CA HIS A 241 13.24 24.39 7.67
C HIS A 241 13.93 25.75 7.50
N PHE A 242 14.52 26.31 8.59
CA PHE A 242 15.10 27.65 8.58
C PHE A 242 16.62 27.72 8.87
N THR A 243 17.21 26.85 9.70
CA THR A 243 18.66 26.82 9.93
C THR A 243 19.17 25.45 10.38
N SER A 244 20.38 25.09 9.95
CA SER A 244 21.12 23.92 10.43
C SER A 244 22.04 24.23 11.63
N ASN A 245 22.07 25.48 12.08
CA ASN A 245 22.94 25.93 13.17
C ASN A 245 22.22 25.85 14.53
N PHE A 246 22.77 25.05 15.44
CA PHE A 246 22.31 24.91 16.82
C PHE A 246 23.51 24.86 17.76
N GLY A 247 23.47 25.62 18.85
CA GLY A 247 24.53 25.70 19.85
C GLY A 247 24.05 25.30 21.25
N GLU A 248 24.78 25.73 22.28
CA GLU A 248 24.44 25.41 23.67
C GLU A 248 23.10 26.04 24.09
N TYR A 249 22.72 27.18 23.50
CA TYR A 249 21.45 27.81 23.80
C TYR A 249 20.28 26.97 23.30
N ALA A 250 20.32 26.54 22.03
CA ALA A 250 19.26 25.72 21.42
C ALA A 250 19.04 24.40 22.17
N LEU A 251 20.12 23.71 22.54
CA LEU A 251 20.05 22.47 23.32
C LEU A 251 19.53 22.74 24.74
N GLY A 252 19.94 23.85 25.36
CA GLY A 252 19.44 24.25 26.66
C GLY A 252 17.95 24.60 26.65
N PHE A 253 17.45 25.23 25.59
CA PHE A 253 16.03 25.49 25.41
C PHE A 253 15.23 24.18 25.33
N CYS A 254 15.67 23.23 24.50
CA CYS A 254 15.04 21.91 24.39
C CYS A 254 15.14 21.10 25.70
N GLY A 255 16.19 21.34 26.48
CA GLY A 255 16.40 20.76 27.80
C GLY A 255 15.70 21.49 28.96
N GLY A 256 14.92 22.55 28.69
CA GLY A 256 14.21 23.33 29.71
C GLY A 256 15.09 24.24 30.57
N ILE A 257 16.34 24.49 30.18
CA ILE A 257 17.27 25.42 30.85
C ILE A 257 16.93 26.89 30.52
N TYR A 258 16.52 27.14 29.27
CA TYR A 258 16.12 28.46 28.79
C TYR A 258 14.64 28.49 28.44
N GLY A 259 14.02 29.65 28.62
CA GLY A 259 12.61 29.90 28.32
C GLY A 259 12.28 31.38 28.47
N LYS A 260 11.01 31.78 28.30
CA LYS A 260 10.58 33.18 28.34
C LYS A 260 11.04 33.95 29.58
N GLU A 261 11.00 33.31 30.75
CA GLU A 261 11.41 33.93 32.02
C GLU A 261 12.93 33.95 32.22
N ASN A 262 13.67 33.15 31.47
CA ASN A 262 15.13 33.06 31.49
C ASN A 262 15.70 32.92 30.06
N PRO A 263 15.59 33.98 29.23
CA PRO A 263 15.96 33.96 27.81
C PRO A 263 17.48 33.90 27.59
N GLY A 264 18.26 34.22 28.61
CA GLY A 264 19.72 34.22 28.54
C GLY A 264 20.29 34.66 29.88
N CYS A 265 20.64 33.70 30.75
CA CYS A 265 21.20 34.03 32.05
C CYS A 265 22.64 34.51 31.89
N PHE A 266 22.90 35.81 32.10
CA PHE A 266 24.25 36.41 32.07
C PHE A 266 25.07 36.12 33.34
N HIS A 267 24.62 35.23 34.23
CA HIS A 267 25.34 34.88 35.46
C HIS A 267 25.99 33.48 35.39
N TYR A 268 27.29 33.48 35.09
CA TYR A 268 28.36 32.54 35.48
C TYR A 268 28.05 31.02 35.54
N THR A 269 27.27 30.45 34.62
CA THR A 269 27.39 29.01 34.32
C THR A 269 28.25 28.82 33.09
N THR A 270 29.55 28.55 33.29
CA THR A 270 30.51 28.25 32.21
C THR A 270 30.14 27.00 31.40
N HIS A 271 29.26 26.14 31.92
CA HIS A 271 28.80 24.90 31.30
C HIS A 271 27.30 24.65 31.57
N PRO A 272 26.38 25.32 30.86
CA PRO A 272 24.93 25.27 31.15
C PRO A 272 24.34 23.86 30.97
N LEU A 273 24.86 23.08 30.03
CA LEU A 273 24.33 21.75 29.70
C LEU A 273 24.85 20.62 30.60
N GLN A 274 25.78 20.90 31.52
CA GLN A 274 26.51 19.85 32.25
C GLN A 274 25.59 18.96 33.10
N ASN A 275 24.53 19.56 33.67
CA ASN A 275 23.57 18.88 34.55
C ASN A 275 22.33 18.37 33.80
N LEU A 276 22.28 18.50 32.47
CA LEU A 276 21.12 18.10 31.69
C LEU A 276 21.01 16.56 31.65
N THR A 277 19.89 16.03 32.13
CA THR A 277 19.62 14.59 32.21
C THR A 277 18.66 14.09 31.14
N SER A 278 17.83 14.95 30.58
CA SER A 278 16.83 14.62 29.57
C SER A 278 16.86 15.65 28.44
N LEU A 279 16.80 15.18 27.20
CA LEU A 279 16.80 16.04 26.03
C LEU A 279 15.86 15.50 24.96
N ASP A 280 14.82 16.27 24.63
CA ASP A 280 13.87 15.94 23.58
C ASP A 280 14.12 16.77 22.31
N LEU A 281 14.62 16.09 21.27
CA LEU A 281 14.88 16.64 19.96
C LEU A 281 13.91 16.10 18.89
N SER A 282 12.80 15.48 19.28
CA SER A 282 11.87 14.86 18.33
C SER A 282 11.20 15.87 17.39
N ASN A 283 10.96 15.46 16.14
CA ASN A 283 10.24 16.23 15.11
C ASN A 283 10.80 17.63 14.83
N ARG A 284 12.11 17.81 15.01
CA ARG A 284 12.78 19.11 14.77
C ARG A 284 13.45 19.20 13.39
N CYS A 285 13.25 18.16 12.56
CA CYS A 285 13.82 17.99 11.23
C CYS A 285 15.37 18.01 11.25
N ILE A 286 15.97 17.37 12.26
CA ILE A 286 17.44 17.34 12.43
C ILE A 286 18.10 16.55 11.29
N HIS A 287 18.94 17.20 10.47
CA HIS A 287 19.70 16.53 9.40
C HIS A 287 21.11 16.08 9.84
N SER A 288 21.68 16.67 10.88
CA SER A 288 22.95 16.23 11.50
C SER A 288 22.97 16.50 13.00
N LEU A 289 23.31 15.48 13.80
CA LEU A 289 23.58 15.63 15.23
C LEU A 289 25.03 16.01 15.53
N ILE A 290 25.95 15.80 14.58
CA ILE A 290 27.39 15.98 14.81
C ILE A 290 27.71 17.48 14.80
N ASN A 291 27.70 18.08 15.98
CA ASN A 291 27.97 19.50 16.21
C ASN A 291 28.90 19.66 17.42
N LYS A 292 29.68 20.74 17.49
CA LYS A 292 30.50 21.07 18.66
C LYS A 292 29.69 21.19 19.96
N ALA A 293 28.43 21.62 19.89
CA ALA A 293 27.56 21.78 21.04
C ALA A 293 26.98 20.45 21.54
N PHE A 294 26.55 19.57 20.63
CA PHE A 294 26.04 18.23 20.98
C PHE A 294 27.20 17.26 21.15
N SER A 295 27.75 17.18 22.37
CA SER A 295 28.85 16.26 22.67
C SER A 295 28.79 15.71 24.09
N PRO A 296 29.35 14.50 24.32
CA PRO A 296 29.42 13.91 25.67
C PRO A 296 30.19 14.78 26.67
N VAL A 297 31.11 15.62 26.19
CA VAL A 297 31.87 16.55 27.04
C VAL A 297 30.99 17.68 27.58
N LYS A 298 30.02 18.14 26.78
CA LYS A 298 29.11 19.23 27.15
C LYS A 298 27.92 18.75 27.99
N MET A 299 27.47 17.50 27.77
CA MET A 299 26.33 16.88 28.43
C MET A 299 26.71 15.50 29.02
N PRO A 300 27.63 15.45 30.00
CA PRO A 300 28.09 14.18 30.56
C PRO A 300 27.01 13.43 31.34
N SER A 301 25.99 14.14 31.85
CA SER A 301 24.92 13.59 32.69
C SER A 301 23.65 13.20 31.92
N LEU A 302 23.66 13.24 30.59
CA LEU A 302 22.48 12.93 29.77
C LEU A 302 22.09 11.46 29.90
N GLN A 303 20.85 11.20 30.35
CA GLN A 303 20.30 9.87 30.59
C GLN A 303 19.18 9.49 29.60
N TYR A 304 18.42 10.47 29.12
CA TYR A 304 17.34 10.29 28.17
C TYR A 304 17.56 11.17 26.94
N LEU A 305 17.36 10.60 25.75
CA LEU A 305 17.44 11.31 24.48
C LEU A 305 16.31 10.87 23.55
N ASN A 306 15.57 11.83 22.99
CA ASN A 306 14.59 11.58 21.93
C ASN A 306 15.03 12.19 20.61
N LEU A 307 15.11 11.36 19.57
CA LEU A 307 15.53 11.73 18.22
C LEU A 307 14.48 11.37 17.15
N ARG A 308 13.28 10.92 17.54
CA ARG A 308 12.23 10.51 16.58
C ARG A 308 11.81 11.62 15.63
N GLY A 309 11.39 11.26 14.43
CA GLY A 309 10.91 12.20 13.42
C GLY A 309 12.01 13.08 12.80
N ASN A 310 13.28 12.68 12.96
CA ASN A 310 14.41 13.43 12.40
C ASN A 310 15.10 12.67 11.26
N PRO A 311 15.33 13.31 10.11
CA PRO A 311 15.98 12.68 8.95
C PRO A 311 17.40 12.15 9.18
N LEU A 312 18.28 12.94 9.83
CA LEU A 312 19.66 12.61 10.22
C LEU A 312 20.57 12.03 9.12
N GLU A 313 20.29 12.34 7.86
CA GLU A 313 20.90 11.74 6.67
C GLU A 313 22.29 12.29 6.33
N GLN A 314 22.75 13.36 6.98
CA GLN A 314 24.08 13.95 6.74
C GLN A 314 25.20 13.26 7.53
N SER A 315 24.91 12.19 8.28
CA SER A 315 25.88 11.45 9.07
C SER A 315 25.70 9.95 8.85
N SER A 316 26.80 9.20 8.80
CA SER A 316 26.69 7.75 8.66
C SER A 316 26.15 7.12 9.95
N ILE A 317 25.47 5.96 9.83
CA ILE A 317 25.00 5.18 10.98
C ILE A 317 26.15 4.93 11.98
N GLY A 318 27.33 4.56 11.46
CA GLY A 318 28.52 4.32 12.28
C GLY A 318 28.99 5.55 13.04
N ASP A 319 28.92 6.74 12.44
CA ASP A 319 29.30 8.00 13.11
C ASP A 319 28.29 8.39 14.20
N LEU A 320 26.99 8.22 13.93
CA LEU A 320 25.94 8.49 14.90
C LEU A 320 26.02 7.54 16.10
N LEU A 321 26.16 6.23 15.86
CA LEU A 321 26.33 5.24 16.93
C LEU A 321 27.61 5.49 17.74
N LYS A 322 28.71 5.89 17.09
CA LYS A 322 29.96 6.26 17.77
C LYS A 322 29.80 7.49 18.66
N LEU A 323 29.08 8.51 18.19
CA LEU A 323 28.76 9.70 18.97
C LEU A 323 27.92 9.35 20.19
N LEU A 324 26.83 8.59 20.00
CA LEU A 324 25.92 8.18 21.07
C LEU A 324 26.61 7.27 22.10
N LYS A 325 27.48 6.38 21.66
CA LYS A 325 28.31 5.53 22.55
C LYS A 325 29.21 6.36 23.47
N GLY A 326 29.55 7.59 23.10
CA GLY A 326 30.31 8.50 23.95
C GLY A 326 29.53 9.00 25.17
N PHE A 327 28.19 8.98 25.14
CA PHE A 327 27.34 9.37 26.26
C PHE A 327 27.21 8.20 27.24
N THR A 328 28.16 8.07 28.16
CA THR A 328 28.23 6.93 29.10
C THR A 328 27.05 6.83 30.06
N SER A 329 26.34 7.93 30.29
CA SER A 329 25.17 7.98 31.16
C SER A 329 23.84 7.77 30.43
N LEU A 330 23.84 7.62 29.10
CA LEU A 330 22.61 7.45 28.33
C LEU A 330 21.98 6.08 28.61
N LEU A 331 20.81 6.08 29.25
CA LEU A 331 20.06 4.88 29.65
C LEU A 331 18.82 4.65 28.79
N ALA A 332 18.22 5.69 28.24
CA ALA A 332 17.00 5.63 27.45
C ALA A 332 17.15 6.41 26.14
N LEU A 333 16.76 5.78 25.03
CA LEU A 333 16.82 6.36 23.70
C LEU A 333 15.49 6.17 22.97
N GLU A 334 15.00 7.23 22.34
CA GLU A 334 13.87 7.16 21.41
C GLU A 334 14.33 7.52 19.99
N VAL A 335 14.11 6.61 19.04
CA VAL A 335 14.51 6.73 17.63
C VAL A 335 13.52 6.03 16.72
N ASP A 336 13.46 6.45 15.45
CA ASP A 336 12.71 5.71 14.43
C ASP A 336 13.46 4.42 14.08
N ILE A 337 12.73 3.30 14.02
CA ILE A 337 13.25 1.99 13.60
C ILE A 337 12.25 1.41 12.60
N PRO A 338 12.66 1.12 11.36
CA PRO A 338 13.95 1.49 10.77
C PRO A 338 14.12 3.01 10.65
N GLY A 339 15.36 3.49 10.80
CA GLY A 339 15.62 4.94 10.79
C GLY A 339 17.11 5.28 10.85
N PRO A 340 17.46 6.49 11.33
CA PRO A 340 18.82 7.04 11.27
C PRO A 340 19.92 6.19 11.92
N LEU A 341 19.57 5.34 12.88
CA LEU A 341 20.51 4.47 13.58
C LEU A 341 20.56 3.04 13.04
N GLY A 342 19.80 2.74 11.98
CA GLY A 342 19.74 1.43 11.35
C GLY A 342 18.34 0.83 11.33
N GLU A 343 18.28 -0.44 10.92
CA GLU A 343 17.04 -1.17 10.68
C GLU A 343 16.67 -2.12 11.83
N SER A 344 17.55 -2.26 12.81
CA SER A 344 17.49 -3.30 13.83
C SER A 344 17.69 -2.73 15.23
N ALA A 345 16.64 -2.80 16.05
CA ALA A 345 16.67 -2.50 17.48
C ALA A 345 17.73 -3.33 18.22
N VAL A 346 17.91 -4.59 17.81
CA VAL A 346 18.95 -5.49 18.34
C VAL A 346 20.34 -4.90 18.07
N GLU A 347 20.63 -4.50 16.82
CA GLU A 347 21.94 -3.94 16.44
C GLU A 347 22.23 -2.61 17.15
N ILE A 348 21.20 -1.78 17.34
CA ILE A 348 21.30 -0.53 18.08
C ILE A 348 21.68 -0.80 19.54
N ILE A 349 21.01 -1.75 20.21
CA ILE A 349 21.30 -2.13 21.59
C ILE A 349 22.70 -2.73 21.72
N GLU A 350 23.08 -3.63 20.81
CA GLU A 350 24.43 -4.22 20.80
C GLU A 350 25.52 -3.15 20.60
N SER A 351 25.24 -2.11 19.82
CA SER A 351 26.13 -0.97 19.59
C SER A 351 26.19 -0.01 20.79
N LEU A 352 25.10 0.08 21.57
CA LEU A 352 24.90 0.99 22.70
C LEU A 352 24.57 0.21 24.00
N PRO A 353 25.54 -0.54 24.57
CA PRO A 353 25.28 -1.52 25.64
C PRO A 353 24.84 -0.92 26.98
N ASN A 354 24.93 0.40 27.16
CA ASN A 354 24.47 1.08 28.37
C ASN A 354 22.96 1.38 28.35
N LEU A 355 22.30 1.23 27.19
CA LEU A 355 20.86 1.45 27.09
C LEU A 355 20.09 0.39 27.88
N SER A 356 19.26 0.86 28.79
CA SER A 356 18.27 0.06 29.51
C SER A 356 16.92 0.05 28.79
N LEU A 357 16.57 1.15 28.12
CA LEU A 357 15.33 1.33 27.38
C LEU A 357 15.62 1.83 25.96
N LEU A 358 14.97 1.22 24.97
CA LEU A 358 14.92 1.71 23.59
C LEU A 358 13.45 1.84 23.21
N ASN A 359 13.01 3.02 22.77
CA ASN A 359 11.61 3.29 22.40
C ASN A 359 10.58 2.90 23.47
N GLY A 360 10.97 2.98 24.75
CA GLY A 360 10.12 2.60 25.90
C GLY A 360 10.12 1.10 26.23
N VAL A 361 10.82 0.26 25.46
CA VAL A 361 10.92 -1.20 25.69
C VAL A 361 12.27 -1.55 26.32
N SER A 362 12.26 -2.49 27.27
CA SER A 362 13.48 -2.99 27.92
C SER A 362 14.46 -3.60 26.91
N ALA A 363 15.73 -3.20 26.99
CA ALA A 363 16.80 -3.75 26.15
C ALA A 363 16.92 -5.28 26.31
N SER A 364 16.76 -5.81 27.53
CA SER A 364 16.79 -7.26 27.77
C SER A 364 15.67 -7.98 27.02
N LYS A 365 14.46 -7.39 26.99
CA LYS A 365 13.29 -7.96 26.32
C LYS A 365 13.45 -7.96 24.81
N ILE A 366 14.05 -6.91 24.25
CA ILE A 366 14.33 -6.83 22.81
C ILE A 366 15.33 -7.92 22.40
N LEU A 367 16.40 -8.11 23.19
CA LEU A 367 17.39 -9.18 22.95
C LEU A 367 16.79 -10.58 23.12
N GLU A 368 15.94 -10.79 24.13
CA GLU A 368 15.24 -12.07 24.36
C GLU A 368 14.25 -12.42 23.24
N THR A 369 13.49 -11.43 22.77
CA THR A 369 12.48 -11.62 21.72
C THR A 369 13.08 -11.63 20.32
N GLY A 370 14.29 -11.12 20.15
CA GLY A 370 14.94 -10.94 18.84
C GLY A 370 14.16 -9.98 17.93
N LYS A 371 13.36 -9.06 18.49
CA LYS A 371 12.57 -8.10 17.71
C LYS A 371 13.49 -7.04 17.10
N HIS A 372 13.53 -6.99 15.77
CA HIS A 372 14.30 -5.97 15.04
C HIS A 372 13.62 -4.59 15.02
N VAL A 373 12.33 -4.50 15.28
CA VAL A 373 11.57 -3.24 15.30
C VAL A 373 10.75 -3.16 16.60
N ILE A 374 10.57 -1.94 17.11
CA ILE A 374 9.80 -1.66 18.33
C ILE A 374 8.58 -0.83 17.96
N ASP A 375 7.45 -1.51 17.78
CA ASP A 375 6.20 -0.93 17.25
C ASP A 375 5.38 -0.14 18.30
N SER A 376 5.77 -0.20 19.59
CA SER A 376 4.94 0.18 20.74
C SER A 376 4.68 1.69 20.92
N MET A 377 5.09 2.55 19.98
CA MET A 377 4.80 4.00 20.02
C MET A 377 4.56 4.62 18.64
N LEU A 378 4.15 3.82 17.65
CA LEU A 378 3.78 4.39 16.36
C LEU A 378 2.48 5.19 16.49
N GLN A 379 2.48 6.40 15.94
CA GLN A 379 1.29 7.25 15.95
C GLN A 379 0.21 6.63 15.05
N PRO A 380 -1.04 6.49 15.52
CA PRO A 380 -2.12 5.99 14.70
C PRO A 380 -2.32 6.85 13.45
N ARG A 381 -2.51 6.20 12.30
CA ARG A 381 -2.97 6.86 11.09
C ARG A 381 -4.47 7.06 11.19
N LEU A 382 -4.89 8.27 11.52
CA LEU A 382 -6.30 8.63 11.53
C LEU A 382 -6.75 8.95 10.09
N PRO A 383 -7.98 8.60 9.70
CA PRO A 383 -8.45 8.90 8.35
C PRO A 383 -8.60 10.42 8.20
N GLU A 384 -8.16 10.96 7.07
CA GLU A 384 -8.31 12.37 6.74
C GLU A 384 -9.52 12.52 5.80
N TRP A 385 -10.39 13.48 6.10
CA TRP A 385 -11.55 13.81 5.25
C TRP A 385 -11.81 15.32 5.29
N THR A 386 -12.48 15.82 4.26
CA THR A 386 -13.06 17.17 4.26
C THR A 386 -14.56 17.09 4.46
N THR A 387 -15.16 18.17 4.97
CA THR A 387 -16.61 18.27 5.18
C THR A 387 -17.42 18.22 3.87
N ASP A 388 -16.77 18.48 2.74
CA ASP A 388 -17.41 18.44 1.42
C ASP A 388 -17.53 17.01 0.84
N GLU A 389 -16.84 16.03 1.45
CA GLU A 389 -16.90 14.64 0.99
C GLU A 389 -18.19 13.94 1.45
N PRO A 390 -18.88 13.19 0.56
CA PRO A 390 -20.04 12.41 0.94
C PRO A 390 -19.75 11.49 2.12
N LEU A 391 -20.70 11.36 3.06
CA LEU A 391 -20.56 10.50 4.25
C LEU A 391 -20.13 9.06 3.91
N ALA A 392 -20.68 8.50 2.83
CA ALA A 392 -20.30 7.15 2.37
C ALA A 392 -18.81 7.05 2.00
N ASP A 393 -18.25 8.08 1.33
CA ASP A 393 -16.85 8.10 0.95
C ASP A 393 -15.94 8.25 2.17
N ARG A 394 -16.34 9.09 3.14
CA ARG A 394 -15.62 9.23 4.42
C ARG A 394 -15.58 7.91 5.20
N VAL A 395 -16.70 7.18 5.24
CA VAL A 395 -16.77 5.83 5.84
C VAL A 395 -15.89 4.84 5.08
N ILE A 396 -15.89 4.85 3.74
CA ILE A 396 -15.03 3.98 2.91
C ILE A 396 -13.54 4.23 3.18
N SER A 397 -13.14 5.49 3.38
CA SER A 397 -11.76 5.81 3.76
C SER A 397 -11.42 5.33 5.17
N ALA A 398 -12.35 5.51 6.12
CA ALA A 398 -12.12 5.14 7.52
C ALA A 398 -12.14 3.63 7.79
N MET A 399 -12.91 2.85 7.03
CA MET A 399 -13.18 1.45 7.34
C MET A 399 -11.91 0.60 7.46
N TRP A 400 -10.85 0.92 6.72
CA TRP A 400 -9.60 0.13 6.69
C TRP A 400 -8.90 0.00 8.04
N LEU A 401 -9.19 0.89 8.99
CA LEU A 401 -8.72 0.77 10.37
C LEU A 401 -9.45 -0.32 11.17
N TYR A 402 -10.71 -0.60 10.81
CA TYR A 402 -11.64 -1.44 11.58
C TYR A 402 -11.90 -2.80 10.95
N LEU A 403 -11.69 -2.91 9.63
CA LEU A 403 -12.04 -4.12 8.91
C LEU A 403 -11.29 -5.35 9.41
N MET A 404 -11.96 -6.49 9.30
CA MET A 404 -11.41 -7.83 9.35
C MET A 404 -11.93 -8.61 8.14
N THR A 405 -11.34 -9.78 7.87
CA THR A 405 -11.75 -10.62 6.74
C THR A 405 -11.74 -12.10 7.08
N TYR A 406 -12.58 -12.86 6.38
CA TYR A 406 -12.50 -14.30 6.28
C TYR A 406 -12.87 -14.74 4.85
N ARG A 407 -12.51 -15.97 4.51
CA ARG A 407 -12.99 -16.64 3.29
C ARG A 407 -13.90 -17.78 3.70
N LEU A 408 -15.05 -17.86 3.06
CA LEU A 408 -15.85 -19.09 3.07
C LEU A 408 -15.23 -20.03 2.04
N ALA A 409 -15.36 -21.34 2.27
CA ALA A 409 -14.96 -22.39 1.35
C ALA A 409 -16.24 -23.13 0.91
N ASP A 410 -16.68 -22.96 -0.33
CA ASP A 410 -17.82 -23.63 -0.95
C ASP A 410 -17.29 -24.73 -1.87
N GLU A 411 -17.64 -25.99 -1.56
CA GLU A 411 -17.17 -27.18 -2.29
C GLU A 411 -17.53 -27.13 -3.79
N GLU A 412 -18.56 -26.35 -4.19
CA GLU A 412 -19.02 -26.24 -5.58
C GLU A 412 -18.48 -25.00 -6.34
N LYS A 413 -17.96 -23.98 -5.63
CA LYS A 413 -17.53 -22.71 -6.23
C LYS A 413 -16.12 -22.33 -5.77
N ILE A 414 -15.13 -22.76 -6.53
CA ILE A 414 -13.70 -22.42 -6.36
C ILE A 414 -13.41 -20.90 -6.48
N ASP A 415 -14.38 -20.11 -6.98
CA ASP A 415 -14.29 -18.65 -7.20
C ASP A 415 -14.72 -17.80 -6.00
N GLU A 416 -14.27 -18.14 -4.80
CA GLU A 416 -14.68 -17.40 -3.61
C GLU A 416 -13.93 -16.09 -3.43
N THR A 417 -14.70 -15.01 -3.52
CA THR A 417 -14.29 -13.69 -3.07
C THR A 417 -14.12 -13.69 -1.54
N SER A 418 -13.31 -12.78 -1.01
CA SER A 418 -13.21 -12.59 0.44
C SER A 418 -14.41 -11.84 1.00
N VAL A 419 -14.80 -12.15 2.23
CA VAL A 419 -15.81 -11.39 3.00
C VAL A 419 -15.08 -10.43 3.91
N TRP A 420 -15.51 -9.18 3.92
CA TRP A 420 -15.03 -8.16 4.84
C TRP A 420 -16.10 -7.85 5.86
N TYR A 421 -15.69 -7.53 7.08
CA TYR A 421 -16.63 -7.17 8.13
C TYR A 421 -16.04 -6.16 9.12
N VAL A 422 -16.94 -5.41 9.75
CA VAL A 422 -16.68 -4.52 10.88
C VAL A 422 -17.34 -5.16 12.11
N MET A 423 -16.58 -5.28 13.20
CA MET A 423 -17.14 -5.76 14.47
C MET A 423 -18.09 -4.71 15.06
N ASP A 424 -18.89 -5.09 16.05
CA ASP A 424 -19.65 -4.12 16.85
C ASP A 424 -18.76 -3.08 17.57
N GLU A 425 -19.39 -2.18 18.31
CA GLU A 425 -18.72 -1.09 19.02
C GLU A 425 -17.63 -1.58 19.99
N LEU A 426 -17.85 -2.73 20.64
CA LEU A 426 -16.90 -3.30 21.60
C LEU A 426 -15.69 -3.88 20.86
N GLY A 427 -15.94 -4.73 19.87
CA GLY A 427 -14.87 -5.35 19.08
C GLY A 427 -14.04 -4.31 18.32
N SER A 428 -14.68 -3.29 17.78
CA SER A 428 -14.03 -2.21 17.02
C SER A 428 -13.20 -1.26 17.90
N ALA A 429 -13.39 -1.27 19.23
CA ALA A 429 -12.58 -0.52 20.19
C ALA A 429 -11.29 -1.26 20.61
N LEU A 430 -11.08 -2.52 20.18
CA LEU A 430 -9.85 -3.27 20.44
C LEU A 430 -8.70 -2.74 19.57
N ARG A 431 -7.78 -2.02 20.20
CA ARG A 431 -6.59 -1.46 19.54
C ARG A 431 -5.46 -2.49 19.42
N HIS A 432 -4.49 -2.14 18.58
CA HIS A 432 -3.30 -2.94 18.37
C HIS A 432 -2.41 -2.94 19.62
N SER A 433 -1.87 -4.10 19.98
CA SER A 433 -0.68 -4.22 20.80
C SER A 433 0.14 -5.39 20.30
N ASP A 434 1.45 -5.20 20.34
CA ASP A 434 2.47 -6.22 20.08
C ASP A 434 2.62 -7.22 21.25
N GLU A 435 2.01 -6.88 22.38
CA GLU A 435 1.88 -7.70 23.59
C GLU A 435 0.41 -7.73 24.03
N PRO A 436 -0.47 -8.31 23.21
CA PRO A 436 -1.89 -8.23 23.45
C PRO A 436 -2.28 -9.07 24.67
N ASN A 437 -3.23 -8.57 25.44
CA ASN A 437 -3.86 -9.29 26.56
C ASN A 437 -5.15 -10.02 26.15
N PHE A 438 -5.64 -9.79 24.92
CA PHE A 438 -6.76 -10.52 24.33
C PHE A 438 -6.42 -11.09 22.95
N ARG A 439 -7.17 -12.12 22.55
CA ARG A 439 -7.20 -12.65 21.19
C ARG A 439 -8.61 -12.57 20.62
N VAL A 440 -8.69 -12.27 19.32
CA VAL A 440 -9.93 -12.26 18.55
C VAL A 440 -9.82 -13.25 17.40
N SER A 441 -10.89 -13.99 17.12
CA SER A 441 -10.97 -14.87 15.95
C SER A 441 -12.37 -14.90 15.35
N PRO A 442 -12.53 -14.82 14.02
CA PRO A 442 -13.82 -15.04 13.39
C PRO A 442 -14.28 -16.49 13.61
N PHE A 443 -15.57 -16.67 13.84
CA PHE A 443 -16.17 -17.99 14.04
C PHE A 443 -17.52 -18.06 13.35
N LEU A 444 -17.72 -19.12 12.57
CA LEU A 444 -18.94 -19.36 11.82
C LEU A 444 -19.78 -20.41 12.54
N PHE A 445 -20.84 -19.99 13.21
CA PHE A 445 -21.73 -20.89 13.94
C PHE A 445 -22.84 -21.42 13.03
N MET A 446 -22.96 -22.74 12.92
CA MET A 446 -23.95 -23.44 12.09
C MET A 446 -24.99 -24.17 12.95
N PRO A 447 -26.05 -23.49 13.45
CA PRO A 447 -27.04 -24.08 14.36
C PRO A 447 -27.74 -25.32 13.78
N GLU A 448 -27.93 -25.41 12.47
CA GLU A 448 -28.51 -26.59 11.81
C GLU A 448 -27.47 -27.58 11.26
N GLY A 449 -26.19 -27.39 11.61
CA GLY A 449 -25.07 -28.20 11.11
C GLY A 449 -24.80 -28.04 9.62
N LYS A 450 -25.26 -26.94 9.01
CA LYS A 450 -25.10 -26.64 7.58
C LYS A 450 -24.75 -25.17 7.37
N LEU A 451 -23.99 -24.90 6.31
CA LEU A 451 -23.58 -23.55 5.92
C LEU A 451 -24.75 -22.60 5.67
N ALA A 452 -25.88 -23.10 5.16
CA ALA A 452 -27.09 -22.28 4.95
C ALA A 452 -27.69 -21.70 6.23
N SER A 453 -27.39 -22.28 7.40
CA SER A 453 -27.84 -21.78 8.71
C SER A 453 -26.79 -20.89 9.39
N ALA A 454 -25.65 -20.67 8.74
CA ALA A 454 -24.48 -20.09 9.38
C ALA A 454 -24.70 -18.63 9.80
N VAL A 455 -24.21 -18.31 10.99
CA VAL A 455 -24.13 -16.96 11.54
C VAL A 455 -22.68 -16.68 11.91
N SER A 456 -22.16 -15.53 11.49
CA SER A 456 -20.77 -15.13 11.74
C SER A 456 -20.66 -14.33 13.03
N TYR A 457 -19.68 -14.66 13.84
CA TYR A 457 -19.31 -13.94 15.05
C TYR A 457 -17.80 -13.67 15.06
N SER A 458 -17.39 -12.74 15.90
CA SER A 458 -16.01 -12.65 16.39
C SER A 458 -15.98 -13.13 17.84
N LEU A 459 -15.00 -13.97 18.18
CA LEU A 459 -14.84 -14.50 19.52
C LEU A 459 -13.63 -13.85 20.18
N LEU A 460 -13.83 -13.31 21.38
CA LEU A 460 -12.83 -12.59 22.17
C LEU A 460 -12.53 -13.36 23.46
N TRP A 461 -11.25 -13.57 23.80
CA TRP A 461 -10.86 -14.22 25.07
C TRP A 461 -9.51 -13.70 25.58
N PRO A 462 -9.28 -13.69 26.91
CA PRO A 462 -8.04 -13.19 27.50
C PRO A 462 -6.89 -14.20 27.29
N THR A 463 -5.75 -13.70 26.84
CA THR A 463 -4.50 -14.48 26.68
C THR A 463 -3.54 -14.30 27.85
N GLN A 464 -3.84 -13.34 28.72
CA GLN A 464 -3.11 -12.99 29.94
C GLN A 464 -4.11 -12.71 31.07
N ASN A 465 -3.64 -12.60 32.30
CA ASN A 465 -4.48 -12.08 33.37
C ASN A 465 -4.69 -10.58 33.15
N VAL A 466 -5.93 -10.11 33.29
CA VAL A 466 -6.33 -8.71 33.06
C VAL A 466 -6.98 -8.18 34.33
N TYR A 467 -6.67 -6.93 34.68
CA TYR A 467 -7.14 -6.26 35.89
C TYR A 467 -7.89 -4.99 35.57
N LYS A 468 -8.74 -4.57 36.49
CA LYS A 468 -9.54 -3.36 36.34
C LYS A 468 -8.71 -2.15 35.91
N GLY A 469 -9.14 -1.49 34.84
CA GLY A 469 -8.48 -0.32 34.25
C GLY A 469 -7.48 -0.65 33.16
N ASP A 470 -7.14 -1.92 32.93
CA ASP A 470 -6.29 -2.33 31.83
C ASP A 470 -6.97 -2.04 30.48
N GLU A 471 -6.18 -1.55 29.53
CA GLU A 471 -6.62 -1.48 28.14
C GLU A 471 -6.62 -2.87 27.51
N CYS A 472 -7.74 -3.23 26.89
CA CYS A 472 -7.91 -4.48 26.16
C CYS A 472 -7.40 -4.30 24.73
N THR A 473 -6.39 -5.09 24.36
CA THR A 473 -5.70 -4.97 23.08
C THR A 473 -5.54 -6.31 22.38
N ARG A 474 -5.35 -6.27 21.06
CA ARG A 474 -5.15 -7.44 20.20
C ARG A 474 -3.98 -7.22 19.25
N ASP A 475 -3.37 -8.29 18.75
CA ASP A 475 -2.41 -8.17 17.65
C ASP A 475 -3.15 -8.16 16.30
N PHE A 476 -3.13 -7.00 15.61
CA PHE A 476 -3.71 -6.85 14.27
C PHE A 476 -3.03 -7.73 13.22
N LEU A 477 -1.77 -8.09 13.43
CA LEU A 477 -0.94 -8.87 12.54
C LEU A 477 -0.58 -10.22 13.16
N LEU A 478 -1.52 -10.82 13.92
CA LEU A 478 -1.31 -12.09 14.61
C LEU A 478 -0.75 -13.16 13.66
N GLY A 479 0.42 -13.71 14.01
CA GLY A 479 1.10 -14.75 13.23
C GLY A 479 1.88 -14.24 12.00
N ILE A 480 1.91 -12.93 11.77
CA ILE A 480 2.73 -12.27 10.76
C ILE A 480 4.00 -11.72 11.43
N LYS A 481 5.14 -12.21 10.95
CA LYS A 481 6.48 -11.83 11.39
C LYS A 481 7.21 -11.08 10.27
N GLU A 482 8.45 -10.68 10.51
CA GLU A 482 9.21 -9.85 9.56
C GLU A 482 9.57 -10.58 8.26
N ASP A 483 9.63 -11.93 8.24
CA ASP A 483 9.72 -12.72 7.00
C ASP A 483 8.52 -12.49 6.05
N LYS A 484 7.43 -11.94 6.58
CA LYS A 484 6.24 -11.52 5.84
C LYS A 484 6.02 -10.00 5.88
N GLN A 485 7.09 -9.23 6.14
CA GLN A 485 7.12 -7.77 6.12
C GLN A 485 6.16 -7.12 7.14
N ARG A 486 6.14 -7.62 8.40
CA ARG A 486 5.28 -7.12 9.48
C ARG A 486 5.35 -5.59 9.62
N SER A 487 6.57 -5.05 9.69
CA SER A 487 6.80 -3.61 9.88
C SER A 487 6.21 -2.77 8.75
N ALA A 488 6.35 -3.23 7.50
CA ALA A 488 5.74 -2.58 6.35
C ALA A 488 4.21 -2.66 6.39
N ARG A 489 3.64 -3.78 6.85
CA ARG A 489 2.17 -3.95 6.97
C ARG A 489 1.54 -3.07 8.05
N LEU A 490 2.27 -2.73 9.12
CA LEU A 490 1.79 -1.79 10.16
C LEU A 490 1.50 -0.39 9.60
N THR A 491 2.10 -0.03 8.46
CA THR A 491 1.79 1.19 7.71
C THR A 491 0.31 1.34 7.35
N ALA A 492 -0.49 0.25 7.37
CA ALA A 492 -1.94 0.36 7.16
C ALA A 492 -2.66 1.09 8.31
N TRP A 493 -2.16 1.00 9.54
CA TRP A 493 -2.80 1.57 10.73
C TRP A 493 -1.99 2.68 11.38
N PHE A 494 -0.70 2.79 11.06
CA PHE A 494 0.23 3.65 11.75
C PHE A 494 1.07 4.51 10.80
N HIS A 495 1.53 5.65 11.32
CA HIS A 495 2.59 6.43 10.69
C HIS A 495 3.92 5.71 10.92
N THR A 496 4.44 5.13 9.84
CA THR A 496 5.74 4.47 9.81
C THR A 496 6.80 5.40 9.17
N PRO A 497 8.11 5.15 9.40
CA PRO A 497 9.17 6.03 8.91
C PRO A 497 9.24 6.11 7.37
N GLN A 498 8.70 7.17 6.77
CA GLN A 498 8.59 7.30 5.31
C GLN A 498 9.94 7.22 4.59
N ASN A 499 10.98 7.85 5.15
CA ASN A 499 12.31 7.92 4.56
C ASN A 499 12.95 6.54 4.38
N TYR A 500 12.67 5.59 5.28
CA TYR A 500 13.16 4.22 5.12
C TYR A 500 12.60 3.59 3.84
N PHE A 501 11.29 3.65 3.64
CA PHE A 501 10.64 3.07 2.46
C PHE A 501 11.09 3.76 1.18
N ILE A 502 11.24 5.09 1.21
CA ILE A 502 11.78 5.86 0.07
C ILE A 502 13.17 5.35 -0.29
N HIS A 503 14.03 5.08 0.70
CA HIS A 503 15.37 4.56 0.47
C HIS A 503 15.37 3.14 -0.12
N GLU A 504 14.50 2.25 0.36
CA GLU A 504 14.32 0.91 -0.22
C GLU A 504 13.88 0.98 -1.68
N TYR A 505 12.95 1.90 -1.99
CA TYR A 505 12.54 2.16 -3.37
C TYR A 505 13.70 2.70 -4.22
N GLU A 506 14.51 3.63 -3.72
CA GLU A 506 15.68 4.14 -4.44
C GLU A 506 16.71 3.04 -4.73
N LYS A 507 17.01 2.17 -3.75
CA LYS A 507 17.85 0.97 -3.96
C LYS A 507 17.26 0.07 -5.04
N TYR A 508 15.95 -0.13 -5.04
CA TYR A 508 15.26 -0.92 -6.04
C TYR A 508 15.34 -0.31 -7.45
N CYS A 509 15.11 1.00 -7.59
CA CYS A 509 15.30 1.71 -8.86
C CYS A 509 16.73 1.57 -9.40
N GLN A 510 17.75 1.70 -8.53
CA GLN A 510 19.14 1.50 -8.93
C GLN A 510 19.38 0.08 -9.49
N LYS A 511 18.83 -0.95 -8.84
CA LYS A 511 18.91 -2.34 -9.32
C LYS A 511 18.27 -2.49 -10.71
N LEU A 512 17.11 -1.88 -10.95
CA LEU A 512 16.42 -1.93 -12.25
C LEU A 512 17.19 -1.17 -13.34
N HIS A 513 17.77 -0.01 -13.04
CA HIS A 513 18.54 0.79 -14.01
C HIS A 513 19.82 0.07 -14.48
N LEU A 514 20.49 -0.66 -13.60
CA LEU A 514 21.66 -1.48 -13.96
C LEU A 514 21.30 -2.57 -14.98
N LYS A 515 20.05 -3.08 -14.96
CA LYS A 515 19.57 -4.09 -15.92
C LYS A 515 19.22 -3.49 -17.27
N SER A 516 18.57 -2.32 -17.28
CA SER A 516 18.21 -1.61 -18.52
C SER A 516 19.43 -1.24 -19.38
N SER A 517 20.58 -0.99 -18.73
CA SER A 517 21.83 -0.62 -19.41
C SER A 517 22.61 -1.81 -20.00
N ALA A 518 22.27 -3.05 -19.62
CA ALA A 518 22.93 -4.24 -20.12
C ALA A 518 22.24 -4.71 -21.41
N SER A 519 22.86 -4.47 -22.57
CA SER A 519 22.36 -5.01 -23.84
C SER A 519 22.27 -6.54 -23.76
N PRO A 520 21.08 -7.16 -23.88
CA PRO A 520 20.98 -8.60 -23.93
C PRO A 520 21.77 -9.13 -25.12
N CYS A 521 22.71 -10.03 -24.89
CA CYS A 521 23.42 -10.70 -25.98
C CYS A 521 22.46 -11.69 -26.64
N ILE A 522 21.76 -11.24 -27.68
CA ILE A 522 20.91 -12.11 -28.50
C ILE A 522 21.85 -13.02 -29.30
N ILE A 523 21.99 -14.27 -28.85
CA ILE A 523 22.66 -15.31 -29.62
C ILE A 523 21.81 -15.55 -30.88
N LYS A 524 22.29 -15.05 -32.03
CA LYS A 524 21.76 -15.46 -33.34
C LYS A 524 22.04 -16.95 -33.50
N SER A 525 21.07 -17.80 -33.20
CA SER A 525 21.16 -19.23 -33.45
C SER A 525 20.55 -19.56 -34.81
N SER A 526 21.40 -20.08 -35.67
CA SER A 526 21.06 -20.76 -36.92
C SER A 526 20.77 -22.23 -36.64
N THR A 527 19.52 -22.64 -36.83
CA THR A 527 18.99 -23.80 -37.61
C THR A 527 17.55 -24.02 -37.12
N ALA A 528 16.57 -24.01 -38.03
CA ALA A 528 15.15 -24.21 -37.68
C ALA A 528 14.94 -25.58 -37.00
N THR A 529 14.09 -25.63 -35.97
CA THR A 529 13.72 -26.89 -35.32
C THR A 529 13.01 -27.77 -36.35
N LYS A 530 13.55 -28.95 -36.66
CA LYS A 530 12.87 -29.89 -37.55
C LYS A 530 11.56 -30.32 -36.90
N LEU A 531 10.44 -30.03 -37.57
CA LEU A 531 9.14 -30.61 -37.26
C LEU A 531 9.15 -32.11 -37.56
N LEU A 532 8.24 -32.87 -36.96
CA LEU A 532 8.14 -34.32 -37.17
C LEU A 532 8.03 -34.62 -38.67
N GLU A 533 8.90 -35.49 -39.19
CA GLU A 533 8.76 -36.00 -40.56
C GLU A 533 7.54 -36.94 -40.56
N SER A 534 6.37 -36.43 -40.98
CA SER A 534 5.17 -37.27 -41.13
C SER A 534 5.47 -38.37 -42.15
N ASP A 535 5.25 -39.62 -41.75
CA ASP A 535 5.28 -40.79 -42.63
C ASP A 535 4.06 -40.85 -43.58
N GLY A 536 3.25 -39.79 -43.61
CA GLY A 536 1.99 -39.68 -44.32
C GLY A 536 0.77 -40.10 -43.49
N SER A 537 0.95 -40.57 -42.26
CA SER A 537 -0.17 -40.85 -41.35
C SER A 537 -0.65 -39.59 -40.62
N PRO A 538 -1.97 -39.47 -40.33
CA PRO A 538 -2.50 -38.38 -39.52
C PRO A 538 -1.95 -38.41 -38.09
N LEU A 539 -1.57 -37.24 -37.57
CA LEU A 539 -1.12 -37.05 -36.18
C LEU A 539 -2.30 -37.19 -35.23
N ARG A 540 -2.14 -38.02 -34.20
CA ARG A 540 -3.16 -38.26 -33.19
C ARG A 540 -3.13 -37.14 -32.14
N VAL A 541 -4.27 -36.53 -31.89
CA VAL A 541 -4.42 -35.42 -30.95
C VAL A 541 -5.33 -35.83 -29.81
N TYR A 542 -4.84 -35.75 -28.58
CA TYR A 542 -5.67 -35.84 -27.39
C TYR A 542 -6.01 -34.42 -26.92
N THR A 543 -7.29 -34.18 -26.58
CA THR A 543 -7.71 -32.89 -26.04
C THR A 543 -8.86 -33.03 -25.06
N ASP A 544 -8.87 -32.17 -24.03
CA ASP A 544 -9.98 -31.95 -23.10
C ASP A 544 -10.74 -30.64 -23.42
N ILE A 545 -10.38 -29.97 -24.52
CA ILE A 545 -10.93 -28.67 -24.90
C ILE A 545 -12.00 -28.89 -25.98
N PRO A 546 -13.29 -28.65 -25.70
CA PRO A 546 -14.38 -28.93 -26.63
C PRO A 546 -14.22 -28.22 -27.98
N GLN A 547 -13.71 -26.99 -27.99
CA GLN A 547 -13.51 -26.24 -29.23
C GLN A 547 -12.42 -26.85 -30.11
N VAL A 548 -11.42 -27.53 -29.55
CA VAL A 548 -10.41 -28.22 -30.37
C VAL A 548 -11.01 -29.47 -31.00
N GLU A 549 -11.76 -30.24 -30.22
CA GLU A 549 -12.48 -31.42 -30.71
C GLU A 549 -13.49 -31.07 -31.81
N GLU A 550 -14.20 -29.95 -31.67
CA GLU A 550 -15.23 -29.51 -32.64
C GLU A 550 -14.62 -28.89 -33.92
N PHE A 551 -13.57 -28.09 -33.80
CA PHE A 551 -13.07 -27.24 -34.91
C PHE A 551 -11.73 -27.67 -35.52
N LEU A 552 -11.05 -28.68 -34.99
CA LEU A 552 -9.87 -29.28 -35.64
C LEU A 552 -10.31 -30.34 -36.67
N THR A 553 -10.66 -29.90 -37.86
CA THR A 553 -11.31 -30.73 -38.90
C THR A 553 -10.35 -31.18 -40.02
N ARG A 554 -9.07 -30.85 -39.90
CA ARG A 554 -8.05 -31.14 -40.92
C ARG A 554 -7.72 -32.64 -41.00
N PRO A 555 -7.55 -33.20 -42.22
CA PRO A 555 -7.26 -34.62 -42.40
C PRO A 555 -5.88 -35.07 -41.87
N GLU A 556 -4.96 -34.12 -41.66
CA GLU A 556 -3.64 -34.38 -41.06
C GLU A 556 -3.71 -34.66 -39.56
N PHE A 557 -4.87 -34.43 -38.91
CA PHE A 557 -5.06 -34.63 -37.48
C PHE A 557 -6.23 -35.58 -37.21
N PHE A 558 -6.09 -36.41 -36.18
CA PHE A 558 -7.13 -37.34 -35.74
C PHE A 558 -7.32 -37.25 -34.23
N ILE A 559 -8.53 -36.93 -33.77
CA ILE A 559 -8.82 -36.85 -32.33
C ILE A 559 -8.85 -38.27 -31.73
N THR A 560 -8.04 -38.50 -30.70
CA THR A 560 -8.00 -39.76 -29.93
C THR A 560 -8.50 -39.54 -28.50
N THR A 561 -9.11 -40.57 -27.92
CA THR A 561 -9.63 -40.56 -26.54
C THR A 561 -8.59 -40.99 -25.51
N ASP A 562 -7.54 -41.71 -25.90
CA ASP A 562 -6.46 -42.15 -25.00
C ASP A 562 -5.22 -41.27 -25.19
N SER A 563 -4.81 -40.61 -24.11
CA SER A 563 -3.62 -39.74 -24.08
C SER A 563 -2.32 -40.50 -24.37
N LYS A 564 -2.25 -41.81 -24.14
CA LYS A 564 -1.03 -42.62 -24.39
C LYS A 564 -0.74 -42.82 -25.86
N ASP A 565 -1.80 -42.85 -26.67
CA ASP A 565 -1.72 -43.13 -28.10
C ASP A 565 -1.58 -41.87 -28.96
N ALA A 566 -1.61 -40.69 -28.33
CA ALA A 566 -1.54 -39.40 -29.02
C ALA A 566 -0.11 -39.04 -29.43
N ASP A 567 0.04 -38.30 -30.53
CA ASP A 567 1.30 -37.63 -30.90
C ASP A 567 1.35 -36.22 -30.28
N ILE A 568 0.17 -35.60 -30.10
CA ILE A 568 -0.01 -34.26 -29.56
C ILE A 568 -0.98 -34.30 -28.38
N ILE A 569 -0.54 -33.82 -27.23
CA ILE A 569 -1.37 -33.55 -26.05
C ILE A 569 -1.72 -32.06 -26.03
N TRP A 570 -2.99 -31.76 -26.31
CA TRP A 570 -3.51 -30.40 -26.28
C TRP A 570 -4.56 -30.26 -25.18
N THR A 571 -4.12 -29.92 -23.97
CA THR A 571 -4.99 -29.92 -22.78
C THR A 571 -5.08 -28.54 -22.14
N SER A 572 -6.12 -28.30 -21.34
CA SER A 572 -6.22 -27.16 -20.43
C SER A 572 -5.62 -27.42 -19.05
N ILE A 573 -5.37 -28.70 -18.71
CA ILE A 573 -4.84 -29.15 -17.42
C ILE A 573 -3.31 -29.07 -17.43
N GLN A 574 -2.72 -28.58 -16.35
CA GLN A 574 -1.27 -28.58 -16.19
C GLN A 574 -0.69 -30.00 -16.25
N VAL A 575 0.28 -30.24 -17.15
CA VAL A 575 0.91 -31.56 -17.33
C VAL A 575 2.19 -31.63 -16.50
N ASP A 576 2.05 -32.02 -15.23
CA ASP A 576 3.19 -32.32 -14.35
C ASP A 576 3.56 -33.82 -14.35
N GLU A 577 4.57 -34.17 -13.57
CA GLU A 577 5.06 -35.55 -13.47
C GLU A 577 4.03 -36.53 -12.85
N GLU A 578 3.09 -36.04 -12.05
CA GLU A 578 2.03 -36.87 -11.47
C GLU A 578 0.96 -37.16 -12.52
N VAL A 579 0.52 -36.13 -13.26
CA VAL A 579 -0.40 -36.25 -14.39
C VAL A 579 0.18 -37.16 -15.46
N LYS A 580 1.47 -37.00 -15.83
CA LYS A 580 2.14 -37.89 -16.78
C LYS A 580 2.08 -39.35 -16.34
N LYS A 581 2.38 -39.65 -15.07
CA LYS A 581 2.32 -41.02 -14.53
C LYS A 581 0.90 -41.58 -14.54
N ALA A 582 -0.10 -40.76 -14.18
CA ALA A 582 -1.49 -41.19 -14.11
C ALA A 582 -2.10 -41.46 -15.49
N THR A 583 -1.76 -40.63 -16.48
CA THR A 583 -2.31 -40.67 -17.84
C THR A 583 -1.46 -41.49 -18.80
N GLY A 584 -0.20 -41.76 -18.46
CA GLY A 584 0.78 -42.43 -19.31
C GLY A 584 1.36 -41.55 -20.42
N ILE A 585 1.27 -40.23 -20.29
CA ILE A 585 1.95 -39.29 -21.18
C ILE A 585 3.47 -39.47 -21.05
N THR A 586 4.17 -39.42 -22.18
CA THR A 586 5.63 -39.60 -22.29
C THR A 586 6.32 -38.34 -22.82
N ASP A 587 7.63 -38.22 -22.60
CA ASP A 587 8.42 -37.07 -23.04
C ASP A 587 8.65 -37.01 -24.57
N HIS A 588 8.20 -38.03 -25.32
CA HIS A 588 8.28 -38.08 -26.77
C HIS A 588 7.11 -37.37 -27.48
N GLN A 589 6.01 -37.15 -26.77
CA GLN A 589 4.80 -36.53 -27.32
C GLN A 589 4.95 -35.01 -27.32
N TYR A 590 4.33 -34.34 -28.30
CA TYR A 590 4.21 -32.89 -28.26
C TYR A 590 3.19 -32.48 -27.20
N ILE A 591 3.48 -31.41 -26.46
CA ILE A 591 2.56 -30.86 -25.45
C ILE A 591 2.34 -29.38 -25.68
N ASN A 592 1.14 -28.89 -25.35
CA ASN A 592 0.78 -27.49 -25.53
C ASN A 592 1.29 -26.54 -24.43
N GLN A 593 2.28 -26.95 -23.64
CA GLN A 593 2.82 -26.22 -22.48
C GLN A 593 4.35 -26.19 -22.54
N PHE A 594 4.94 -25.05 -22.20
CA PHE A 594 6.39 -25.00 -22.00
C PHE A 594 6.77 -25.34 -20.55
N PRO A 595 7.92 -25.99 -20.30
CA PRO A 595 8.47 -26.07 -18.95
C PRO A 595 8.70 -24.65 -18.41
N PHE A 596 8.50 -24.44 -17.11
CA PHE A 596 8.62 -23.12 -16.46
C PHE A 596 7.71 -22.01 -17.02
N GLU A 597 6.63 -22.35 -17.74
CA GLU A 597 5.68 -21.40 -18.35
C GLU A 597 5.03 -20.42 -17.37
N ALA A 598 4.97 -20.78 -16.08
CA ALA A 598 4.56 -19.88 -15.00
C ALA A 598 5.26 -18.52 -15.02
N CYS A 599 6.50 -18.44 -15.55
CA CYS A 599 7.23 -17.19 -15.68
C CYS A 599 6.59 -16.16 -16.61
N LEU A 600 5.72 -16.59 -17.53
CA LEU A 600 4.95 -15.73 -18.42
C LEU A 600 3.52 -15.52 -17.92
N VAL A 601 2.89 -16.58 -17.40
CA VAL A 601 1.42 -16.60 -17.19
C VAL A 601 0.99 -16.25 -15.77
N MET A 602 1.90 -16.35 -14.80
CA MET A 602 1.64 -15.92 -13.42
C MET A 602 2.08 -14.46 -13.25
N LYS A 603 1.18 -13.59 -12.80
CA LYS A 603 1.39 -12.13 -12.86
C LYS A 603 2.65 -11.64 -12.14
N HIS A 604 2.98 -12.23 -10.99
CA HIS A 604 4.17 -11.89 -10.20
C HIS A 604 5.46 -12.38 -10.87
N HIS A 605 5.48 -13.59 -11.42
CA HIS A 605 6.63 -14.09 -12.16
C HIS A 605 6.82 -13.40 -13.50
N LEU A 606 5.74 -12.99 -14.18
CA LEU A 606 5.83 -12.14 -15.38
C LEU A 606 6.51 -10.82 -15.06
N ALA A 607 6.09 -10.15 -13.99
CA ALA A 607 6.72 -8.92 -13.53
C ALA A 607 8.21 -9.13 -13.21
N GLU A 608 8.53 -10.17 -12.44
CA GLU A 608 9.91 -10.53 -12.11
C GLU A 608 10.76 -10.82 -13.36
N THR A 609 10.22 -11.56 -14.33
CA THR A 609 10.90 -11.94 -15.58
C THR A 609 11.20 -10.71 -16.43
N VAL A 610 10.20 -9.84 -16.65
CA VAL A 610 10.37 -8.59 -17.40
C VAL A 610 11.38 -7.68 -16.70
N GLN A 611 11.30 -7.53 -15.38
CA GLN A 611 12.20 -6.66 -14.62
C GLN A 611 13.64 -7.18 -14.59
N LYS A 612 13.84 -8.50 -14.48
CA LYS A 612 15.19 -9.10 -14.56
C LYS A 612 15.81 -8.93 -15.95
N ALA A 613 15.01 -9.01 -17.01
CA ALA A 613 15.48 -8.88 -18.39
C ALA A 613 15.75 -7.42 -18.79
N TYR A 614 14.84 -6.50 -18.46
CA TYR A 614 14.84 -5.14 -19.02
C TYR A 614 14.82 -4.01 -17.97
N GLY A 615 14.74 -4.33 -16.68
CA GLY A 615 14.60 -3.32 -15.63
C GLY A 615 13.17 -2.75 -15.58
N SER A 616 12.96 -1.56 -16.12
CA SER A 616 11.66 -0.88 -16.12
C SER A 616 11.31 -0.40 -17.54
N PRO A 617 10.92 -1.30 -18.45
CA PRO A 617 10.60 -0.89 -19.82
C PRO A 617 9.29 -0.09 -19.87
N GLU A 618 9.21 0.94 -20.73
CA GLU A 618 8.05 1.84 -20.81
C GLU A 618 6.71 1.15 -21.14
N TRP A 619 6.76 -0.01 -21.80
CA TRP A 619 5.60 -0.81 -22.17
C TRP A 619 5.08 -1.70 -21.03
N PHE A 620 5.75 -1.74 -19.87
CA PHE A 620 5.30 -2.46 -18.67
C PHE A 620 5.10 -1.48 -17.52
N GLN A 621 3.90 -1.48 -16.92
CA GLN A 621 3.63 -0.60 -15.78
C GLN A 621 4.46 -1.03 -14.56
N PRO A 622 4.93 -0.07 -13.72
CA PRO A 622 5.54 -0.38 -12.43
C PRO A 622 4.70 -1.39 -11.67
N THR A 623 5.30 -2.51 -11.29
CA THR A 623 4.61 -3.67 -10.71
C THR A 623 5.43 -4.23 -9.56
N TYR A 624 4.79 -4.42 -8.41
CA TYR A 624 5.40 -4.91 -7.19
C TYR A 624 4.69 -6.18 -6.75
N ASN A 625 5.43 -7.24 -6.45
CA ASN A 625 4.90 -8.39 -5.74
C ASN A 625 4.81 -8.06 -4.26
N LEU A 626 3.61 -7.81 -3.73
CA LEU A 626 3.46 -7.28 -2.37
C LEU A 626 3.97 -8.25 -1.30
N GLU A 627 4.02 -9.56 -1.54
CA GLU A 627 4.58 -10.52 -0.59
C GLU A 627 6.10 -10.38 -0.40
N THR A 628 6.80 -9.75 -1.35
CA THR A 628 8.27 -9.62 -1.31
C THR A 628 8.79 -8.20 -1.51
N GLN A 629 7.94 -7.27 -1.95
CA GLN A 629 8.32 -5.92 -2.38
C GLN A 629 7.38 -4.83 -1.81
N LEU A 630 6.82 -5.06 -0.61
CA LEU A 630 5.90 -4.11 0.02
C LEU A 630 6.64 -2.83 0.41
N SER A 631 7.86 -2.95 0.94
CA SER A 631 8.68 -1.79 1.33
C SER A 631 9.01 -0.88 0.16
N GLU A 632 9.43 -1.45 -0.97
CA GLU A 632 9.71 -0.74 -2.22
C GLU A 632 8.46 -0.05 -2.78
N PHE A 633 7.31 -0.73 -2.70
CA PHE A 633 6.04 -0.16 -3.10
C PHE A 633 5.64 1.06 -2.23
N ILE A 634 5.73 0.93 -0.89
CA ILE A 634 5.43 2.03 0.04
C ILE A 634 6.35 3.23 -0.25
N GLY A 635 7.61 2.96 -0.61
CA GLY A 635 8.56 3.99 -1.02
C GLY A 635 8.13 4.74 -2.27
N ASP A 636 7.77 4.03 -3.34
CA ASP A 636 7.24 4.66 -4.56
C ASP A 636 5.97 5.46 -4.26
N TYR A 637 5.07 4.92 -3.43
CA TYR A 637 3.86 5.60 -2.99
C TYR A 637 4.19 6.96 -2.34
N PHE A 638 5.15 7.01 -1.41
CA PHE A 638 5.53 8.26 -0.75
C PHE A 638 6.28 9.22 -1.68
N VAL A 639 7.15 8.73 -2.56
CA VAL A 639 7.81 9.56 -3.58
C VAL A 639 6.79 10.21 -4.51
N ARG A 640 5.78 9.44 -4.96
CA ARG A 640 4.68 9.97 -5.78
C ARG A 640 3.86 11.00 -5.05
N LYS A 641 3.44 10.71 -3.82
CA LYS A 641 2.68 11.65 -2.97
C LYS A 641 3.46 12.96 -2.77
N ARG A 642 4.75 12.88 -2.43
CA ARG A 642 5.65 14.04 -2.26
C ARG A 642 5.74 14.87 -3.54
N ASN A 643 5.79 14.22 -4.69
CA ASN A 643 5.95 14.89 -5.99
C ASN A 643 4.61 15.34 -6.60
N GLY A 644 3.48 15.19 -5.89
CA GLY A 644 2.15 15.52 -6.42
C GLY A 644 1.72 14.68 -7.62
N LEU A 645 2.26 13.46 -7.75
CA LEU A 645 1.94 12.52 -8.83
C LEU A 645 0.72 11.68 -8.47
N ASP A 646 0.02 11.20 -9.50
CA ASP A 646 -1.05 10.24 -9.33
C ASP A 646 -0.56 8.95 -8.65
N ASN A 647 -1.39 8.46 -7.74
CA ASN A 647 -1.12 7.31 -6.88
C ASN A 647 -2.25 6.27 -6.97
N LEU A 648 -2.90 6.15 -8.12
CA LEU A 648 -3.91 5.12 -8.36
C LEU A 648 -3.24 3.80 -8.76
N TRP A 649 -3.62 2.72 -8.10
CA TRP A 649 -3.04 1.39 -8.27
C TRP A 649 -4.12 0.34 -8.52
N ILE A 650 -3.76 -0.72 -9.25
CA ILE A 650 -4.58 -1.91 -9.43
C ILE A 650 -3.92 -3.11 -8.76
N LEU A 651 -4.60 -3.69 -7.77
CA LEU A 651 -4.17 -4.93 -7.14
C LEU A 651 -4.77 -6.12 -7.87
N LYS A 652 -3.92 -7.09 -8.20
CA LYS A 652 -4.33 -8.32 -8.88
C LYS A 652 -3.81 -9.54 -8.12
N PRO A 653 -4.64 -10.57 -7.87
CA PRO A 653 -4.16 -11.84 -7.30
C PRO A 653 -3.17 -12.53 -8.26
N TRP A 654 -2.23 -13.31 -7.72
CA TRP A 654 -1.18 -13.94 -8.52
C TRP A 654 -1.67 -14.81 -9.68
N ASN A 655 -2.69 -15.64 -9.43
CA ASN A 655 -3.11 -16.72 -10.33
C ASN A 655 -4.63 -16.75 -10.60
N MET A 656 -5.42 -15.84 -10.03
CA MET A 656 -6.85 -15.79 -10.37
C MET A 656 -7.05 -15.06 -11.71
N ALA A 657 -8.08 -15.51 -12.43
CA ALA A 657 -8.52 -14.95 -13.70
C ALA A 657 -9.86 -14.21 -13.56
N ARG A 658 -10.40 -13.72 -14.67
CA ARG A 658 -11.75 -13.10 -14.75
C ARG A 658 -11.94 -11.86 -13.86
N THR A 659 -10.84 -11.20 -13.50
CA THR A 659 -10.87 -10.00 -12.64
C THR A 659 -11.39 -10.29 -11.21
N ILE A 660 -11.42 -11.55 -10.79
CA ILE A 660 -11.80 -11.92 -9.43
C ILE A 660 -10.80 -11.30 -8.46
N ASP A 661 -11.31 -10.72 -7.37
CA ASP A 661 -10.52 -10.11 -6.29
C ASP A 661 -9.50 -9.06 -6.76
N THR A 662 -9.85 -8.32 -7.82
CA THR A 662 -9.08 -7.21 -8.39
C THR A 662 -9.69 -5.88 -7.96
N THR A 663 -8.88 -4.99 -7.41
CA THR A 663 -9.33 -3.69 -6.88
C THR A 663 -8.48 -2.55 -7.42
N VAL A 664 -9.11 -1.42 -7.74
CA VAL A 664 -8.41 -0.17 -8.10
C VAL A 664 -8.58 0.81 -6.94
N THR A 665 -7.49 1.29 -6.37
CA THR A 665 -7.52 2.22 -5.23
C THR A 665 -6.23 3.04 -5.14
N GLY A 666 -6.34 4.26 -4.63
CA GLY A 666 -5.19 5.09 -4.25
C GLY A 666 -4.96 5.16 -2.74
N ASP A 667 -5.74 4.43 -1.95
CA ASP A 667 -5.63 4.41 -0.50
C ASP A 667 -4.55 3.40 -0.05
N LEU A 668 -3.49 3.89 0.59
CA LEU A 668 -2.37 3.06 1.03
C LEU A 668 -2.79 1.99 2.04
N SER A 669 -3.71 2.31 2.94
CA SER A 669 -4.19 1.37 3.94
C SER A 669 -4.98 0.25 3.27
N ALA A 670 -5.87 0.56 2.32
CA ALA A 670 -6.57 -0.39 1.48
C ALA A 670 -5.60 -1.33 0.75
N ILE A 671 -4.57 -0.77 0.11
CA ILE A 671 -3.59 -1.56 -0.66
C ILE A 671 -2.91 -2.61 0.22
N ILE A 672 -2.47 -2.21 1.42
CA ILE A 672 -1.81 -3.11 2.37
C ILE A 672 -2.80 -4.14 2.94
N ARG A 673 -3.98 -3.70 3.40
CA ARG A 673 -5.01 -4.56 4.00
C ARG A 673 -5.51 -5.62 3.00
N LEU A 674 -5.62 -5.27 1.72
CA LEU A 674 -6.03 -6.21 0.67
C LEU A 674 -5.13 -7.45 0.58
N MET A 675 -3.88 -7.40 1.04
CA MET A 675 -3.02 -8.60 1.10
C MET A 675 -3.55 -9.68 2.05
N GLU A 676 -4.44 -9.35 2.99
CA GLU A 676 -5.09 -10.32 3.89
C GLU A 676 -6.04 -11.25 3.11
N THR A 677 -6.49 -10.83 1.92
CA THR A 677 -7.26 -11.65 1.00
C THR A 677 -6.35 -12.41 0.03
N GLY A 678 -5.17 -12.83 0.48
CA GLY A 678 -4.23 -13.63 -0.28
C GLY A 678 -3.22 -12.82 -1.10
N PRO A 679 -2.27 -13.51 -1.75
CA PRO A 679 -1.10 -12.88 -2.36
C PRO A 679 -1.46 -12.08 -3.62
N LYS A 680 -0.90 -10.88 -3.74
CA LYS A 680 -1.23 -9.91 -4.79
C LYS A 680 0.01 -9.24 -5.37
N ILE A 681 -0.09 -8.87 -6.65
CA ILE A 681 0.73 -7.80 -7.21
C ILE A 681 0.00 -6.46 -7.05
N CYS A 682 0.75 -5.39 -6.87
CA CYS A 682 0.30 -4.01 -6.99
C CYS A 682 0.94 -3.42 -8.24
N GLN A 683 0.12 -3.04 -9.22
CA GLN A 683 0.59 -2.49 -10.49
C GLN A 683 0.05 -1.08 -10.66
N LYS A 684 0.87 -0.16 -11.18
CA LYS A 684 0.43 1.21 -11.46
C LYS A 684 -0.74 1.17 -12.42
N TYR A 685 -1.83 1.85 -12.04
CA TYR A 685 -3.00 1.93 -12.91
C TYR A 685 -2.67 2.79 -14.15
N ILE A 686 -3.43 2.59 -15.23
CA ILE A 686 -3.32 3.42 -16.44
C ILE A 686 -4.48 4.43 -16.35
N GLU A 687 -4.20 5.62 -15.83
CA GLU A 687 -5.19 6.70 -15.61
C GLU A 687 -5.64 7.34 -16.92
N ARG A 688 -4.76 7.32 -17.92
CA ARG A 688 -5.00 7.93 -19.23
C ARG A 688 -4.87 6.87 -20.30
N PRO A 689 -5.80 5.90 -20.38
CA PRO A 689 -5.83 4.96 -21.49
C PRO A 689 -6.31 5.67 -22.76
N ALA A 690 -5.94 5.14 -23.93
CA ALA A 690 -6.68 5.47 -25.14
C ALA A 690 -8.14 5.02 -24.95
N LEU A 691 -9.08 5.87 -25.35
CA LEU A 691 -10.50 5.57 -25.29
C LEU A 691 -11.02 5.25 -26.70
N PHE A 692 -12.08 4.48 -26.78
CA PHE A 692 -12.83 4.28 -28.01
C PHE A 692 -14.29 4.61 -27.74
N ARG A 693 -14.81 5.66 -28.40
CA ARG A 693 -16.14 6.22 -28.13
C ARG A 693 -16.34 6.57 -26.64
N GLY A 694 -15.30 7.11 -26.01
CA GLY A 694 -15.28 7.47 -24.58
C GLY A 694 -15.16 6.30 -23.61
N LYS A 695 -15.01 5.05 -24.09
CA LYS A 695 -14.93 3.85 -23.24
C LYS A 695 -13.53 3.28 -23.22
N LYS A 696 -13.17 2.67 -22.09
CA LYS A 696 -11.92 1.91 -21.94
C LYS A 696 -11.97 0.63 -22.75
N PHE A 697 -10.85 0.22 -23.31
CA PHE A 697 -10.73 -1.05 -24.03
C PHE A 697 -9.38 -1.72 -23.80
N ASP A 698 -9.34 -3.02 -24.07
CA ASP A 698 -8.10 -3.77 -24.24
C ASP A 698 -8.16 -4.58 -25.53
N LEU A 699 -7.00 -5.06 -25.97
CA LEU A 699 -6.81 -5.88 -27.15
C LEU A 699 -6.26 -7.25 -26.73
N ARG A 700 -6.98 -8.31 -27.09
CA ARG A 700 -6.51 -9.70 -26.98
C ARG A 700 -5.80 -10.10 -28.27
N TYR A 701 -4.49 -10.32 -28.18
CA TYR A 701 -3.69 -10.95 -29.24
C TYR A 701 -3.51 -12.43 -28.97
N ILE A 702 -3.40 -13.23 -30.04
CA ILE A 702 -3.05 -14.65 -29.95
C ILE A 702 -1.64 -14.84 -30.51
N VAL A 703 -0.76 -15.41 -29.68
CA VAL A 703 0.64 -15.68 -30.00
C VAL A 703 0.85 -17.19 -30.00
N LEU A 704 1.40 -17.72 -31.09
CA LEU A 704 1.80 -19.11 -31.24
C LEU A 704 3.31 -19.21 -31.06
N VAL A 705 3.74 -20.08 -30.15
CA VAL A 705 5.15 -20.28 -29.82
C VAL A 705 5.55 -21.68 -30.24
N ARG A 706 6.33 -21.74 -31.31
CA ARG A 706 6.83 -23.01 -31.86
C ARG A 706 8.14 -23.43 -31.19
N SER A 707 8.97 -22.49 -30.77
CA SER A 707 10.22 -22.78 -30.08
C SER A 707 10.66 -21.61 -29.23
N MET A 708 11.30 -21.91 -28.09
CA MET A 708 11.97 -20.92 -27.24
C MET A 708 13.48 -20.85 -27.54
N HIS A 709 14.03 -21.79 -28.32
CA HIS A 709 15.42 -21.77 -28.75
C HIS A 709 15.67 -22.57 -30.05
N PRO A 710 15.90 -21.90 -31.21
CA PRO A 710 15.75 -20.45 -31.41
C PRO A 710 14.31 -19.99 -31.12
N LEU A 711 14.13 -18.72 -30.76
CA LEU A 711 12.80 -18.18 -30.48
C LEU A 711 12.00 -18.06 -31.80
N GLU A 712 10.93 -18.84 -31.92
CA GLU A 712 10.04 -18.87 -33.07
C GLU A 712 8.61 -18.51 -32.64
N LEU A 713 8.23 -17.26 -32.92
CA LEU A 713 6.95 -16.66 -32.55
C LEU A 713 6.14 -16.33 -33.79
N PHE A 714 4.84 -16.57 -33.72
CA PHE A 714 3.88 -16.18 -34.73
C PHE A 714 2.72 -15.45 -34.06
N LEU A 715 2.25 -14.38 -34.68
CA LEU A 715 1.12 -13.60 -34.20
C LEU A 715 -0.06 -13.88 -35.13
N SER A 716 -1.25 -14.12 -34.58
CA SER A 716 -2.47 -14.13 -35.38
C SER A 716 -2.66 -12.79 -36.10
N ASP A 717 -3.09 -12.84 -37.35
CA ASP A 717 -3.36 -11.64 -38.17
C ASP A 717 -4.64 -10.89 -37.75
N VAL A 718 -5.25 -11.33 -36.65
CA VAL A 718 -6.47 -10.84 -36.04
C VAL A 718 -6.22 -10.65 -34.53
N PHE A 719 -6.81 -9.60 -33.97
CA PHE A 719 -6.93 -9.43 -32.52
C PHE A 719 -8.40 -9.17 -32.14
N TRP A 720 -8.76 -9.35 -30.87
CA TRP A 720 -10.11 -9.10 -30.38
C TRP A 720 -10.13 -7.90 -29.44
N ALA A 721 -10.82 -6.84 -29.84
CA ALA A 721 -11.11 -5.73 -28.96
C ALA A 721 -12.16 -6.14 -27.91
N ARG A 722 -11.93 -5.72 -26.67
CA ARG A 722 -12.82 -5.90 -25.51
C ARG A 722 -13.08 -4.54 -24.89
N LEU A 723 -14.35 -4.15 -24.84
CA LEU A 723 -14.80 -2.81 -24.46
C LEU A 723 -15.44 -2.85 -23.08
N ALA A 724 -15.13 -1.85 -22.26
CA ALA A 724 -15.93 -1.50 -21.10
C ALA A 724 -17.36 -1.12 -21.51
N ASN A 725 -18.30 -1.24 -20.57
CA ASN A 725 -19.71 -0.92 -20.83
C ASN A 725 -20.00 0.56 -20.58
N ASN A 726 -19.37 1.16 -19.58
CA ASN A 726 -19.55 2.55 -19.20
C ASN A 726 -18.50 3.46 -19.85
N THR A 727 -18.80 4.76 -19.89
CA THR A 727 -17.83 5.80 -20.23
C THR A 727 -16.74 5.82 -19.17
N TYR A 728 -15.49 5.95 -19.58
CA TYR A 728 -14.37 5.99 -18.65
C TYR A 728 -14.33 7.32 -17.88
N THR A 729 -14.20 7.25 -16.57
CA THR A 729 -13.95 8.37 -15.67
C THR A 729 -13.05 7.89 -14.53
N LEU A 730 -12.49 8.82 -13.75
CA LEU A 730 -11.69 8.57 -12.54
C LEU A 730 -12.36 9.15 -11.29
N ASP A 731 -13.66 9.45 -11.37
CA ASP A 731 -14.44 9.86 -10.21
C ASP A 731 -14.36 8.78 -9.11
N LYS A 732 -14.22 9.18 -7.84
CA LYS A 732 -13.99 8.22 -6.73
C LYS A 732 -15.04 7.10 -6.70
N SER A 733 -16.31 7.43 -6.92
CA SER A 733 -17.41 6.46 -6.94
C SER A 733 -17.31 5.46 -8.09
N SER A 734 -16.77 5.86 -9.25
CA SER A 734 -16.67 4.98 -10.41
C SER A 734 -15.67 3.85 -10.20
N LEU A 735 -14.70 4.00 -9.29
CA LEU A 735 -13.69 2.96 -9.00
C LEU A 735 -14.32 1.66 -8.48
N PHE A 736 -15.53 1.72 -7.91
CA PHE A 736 -16.33 0.56 -7.51
C PHE A 736 -17.19 -0.01 -8.64
N GLU A 737 -17.33 0.72 -9.76
CA GLU A 737 -18.09 0.29 -10.92
C GLU A 737 -17.23 -0.57 -11.85
N TYR A 738 -17.47 -1.88 -11.80
CA TYR A 738 -16.75 -2.83 -12.65
C TYR A 738 -16.79 -2.43 -14.14
N GLU A 739 -17.97 -2.03 -14.61
CA GLU A 739 -18.26 -1.76 -16.01
C GLU A 739 -17.55 -0.53 -16.60
N THR A 740 -16.89 0.26 -15.74
CA THR A 740 -16.12 1.46 -16.09
C THR A 740 -14.63 1.14 -16.26
N HIS A 741 -14.05 0.35 -15.34
CA HIS A 741 -12.61 0.15 -15.27
C HIS A 741 -12.11 -1.18 -15.85
N PHE A 742 -13.00 -2.14 -16.08
CA PHE A 742 -12.70 -3.46 -16.63
C PHE A 742 -13.46 -3.72 -17.95
N THR A 743 -12.90 -4.61 -18.76
CA THR A 743 -13.27 -4.82 -20.17
C THR A 743 -13.78 -6.24 -20.45
N VAL A 744 -13.71 -7.13 -19.46
CA VAL A 744 -14.11 -8.54 -19.55
C VAL A 744 -15.60 -8.65 -19.24
N MET A 745 -16.45 -8.67 -20.28
CA MET A 745 -17.91 -8.70 -20.14
C MET A 745 -18.57 -10.05 -20.43
N ASN A 746 -17.79 -11.10 -20.73
CA ASN A 746 -18.29 -12.41 -21.13
C ASN A 746 -18.85 -13.28 -19.98
N TYR A 747 -18.83 -12.81 -18.73
CA TYR A 747 -19.34 -13.53 -17.56
C TYR A 747 -20.56 -12.83 -16.94
N GLY A 748 -21.74 -13.07 -17.53
CA GLY A 748 -23.02 -12.57 -17.00
C GLY A 748 -23.31 -11.09 -17.26
N ARG A 749 -22.50 -10.40 -18.08
CA ARG A 749 -22.70 -9.00 -18.47
C ARG A 749 -22.97 -8.86 -19.97
N LYS A 750 -23.39 -7.66 -20.39
CA LYS A 750 -23.63 -7.37 -21.81
C LYS A 750 -22.31 -7.32 -22.57
N LEU A 751 -22.12 -8.23 -23.52
CA LEU A 751 -20.94 -8.27 -24.38
C LEU A 751 -21.10 -7.31 -25.58
N ASN A 752 -20.19 -6.35 -25.70
CA ASN A 752 -20.06 -5.50 -26.89
C ASN A 752 -19.10 -6.18 -27.89
N HIS A 753 -19.63 -7.04 -28.75
CA HIS A 753 -18.84 -7.63 -29.83
C HIS A 753 -18.58 -6.60 -30.93
N MET A 754 -17.33 -6.42 -31.30
CA MET A 754 -16.89 -5.62 -32.43
C MET A 754 -15.83 -6.38 -33.21
N ASN A 755 -15.91 -6.35 -34.54
CA ASN A 755 -14.96 -7.01 -35.41
C ASN A 755 -13.69 -6.16 -35.57
N THR A 756 -12.53 -6.79 -35.73
CA THR A 756 -11.21 -6.14 -35.79
C THR A 756 -11.11 -5.04 -36.85
N PRO A 757 -11.54 -5.25 -38.12
CA PRO A 757 -11.44 -4.21 -39.15
C PRO A 757 -12.35 -3.01 -38.88
N GLU A 758 -13.53 -3.25 -38.31
CA GLU A 758 -14.46 -2.19 -37.92
C GLU A 758 -13.86 -1.35 -36.80
N PHE A 759 -13.30 -2.00 -35.77
CA PHE A 759 -12.60 -1.33 -34.69
C PHE A 759 -11.45 -0.47 -35.22
N VAL A 760 -10.58 -1.02 -36.07
CA VAL A 760 -9.44 -0.30 -36.65
C VAL A 760 -9.90 0.92 -37.44
N MET A 761 -10.85 0.77 -38.35
CA MET A 761 -11.35 1.86 -39.19
C MET A 761 -11.95 3.00 -38.35
N GLU A 762 -12.79 2.67 -37.38
CA GLU A 762 -13.45 3.64 -36.52
C GLU A 762 -12.45 4.30 -35.57
N PHE A 763 -11.47 3.56 -35.06
CA PHE A 763 -10.42 4.08 -34.19
C PHE A 763 -9.48 5.05 -34.92
N GLU A 764 -9.05 4.72 -36.13
CA GLU A 764 -8.25 5.61 -36.98
C GLU A 764 -9.00 6.91 -37.28
N LYS A 765 -10.30 6.81 -37.54
CA LYS A 765 -11.17 7.97 -37.79
C LYS A 765 -11.37 8.83 -36.55
N GLU A 766 -11.61 8.21 -35.39
CA GLU A 766 -11.81 8.91 -34.12
C GLU A 766 -10.55 9.67 -33.69
N HIS A 767 -9.38 9.03 -33.78
CA HIS A 767 -8.12 9.57 -33.24
C HIS A 767 -7.19 10.20 -34.28
N GLN A 768 -7.51 10.12 -35.58
CA GLN A 768 -6.68 10.62 -36.67
C GLN A 768 -5.27 10.00 -36.68
N VAL A 769 -5.20 8.67 -36.45
CA VAL A 769 -3.96 7.89 -36.39
C VAL A 769 -3.90 6.83 -37.48
N LYS A 770 -2.72 6.21 -37.64
CA LYS A 770 -2.54 5.01 -38.47
C LYS A 770 -2.31 3.80 -37.58
N TRP A 771 -3.25 2.85 -37.62
CA TRP A 771 -3.23 1.65 -36.79
C TRP A 771 -1.99 0.81 -37.02
N MET A 772 -1.49 0.73 -38.25
CA MET A 772 -0.29 -0.06 -38.57
C MET A 772 0.95 0.39 -37.79
N ASN A 773 1.07 1.69 -37.46
CA ASN A 773 2.18 2.18 -36.63
C ASN A 773 2.04 1.69 -35.18
N ILE A 774 0.82 1.73 -34.64
CA ILE A 774 0.50 1.23 -33.29
C ILE A 774 0.71 -0.29 -33.24
N HIS A 775 0.21 -1.01 -34.23
CA HIS A 775 0.35 -2.45 -34.34
C HIS A 775 1.82 -2.88 -34.40
N GLN A 776 2.68 -2.16 -35.13
CA GLN A 776 4.12 -2.46 -35.13
C GLN A 776 4.76 -2.31 -33.74
N LYS A 777 4.37 -1.30 -32.96
CA LYS A 777 4.83 -1.14 -31.57
C LYS A 777 4.34 -2.30 -30.70
N ILE A 778 3.09 -2.72 -30.86
CA ILE A 778 2.53 -3.89 -30.16
C ILE A 778 3.33 -5.16 -30.50
N ARG A 779 3.62 -5.39 -31.79
CA ARG A 779 4.43 -6.55 -32.22
C ARG A 779 5.80 -6.56 -31.56
N ASN A 780 6.48 -5.41 -31.52
CA ASN A 780 7.79 -5.28 -30.86
C ASN A 780 7.69 -5.56 -29.36
N MET A 781 6.68 -5.02 -28.67
CA MET A 781 6.44 -5.29 -27.26
C MET A 781 6.20 -6.78 -27.00
N ILE A 782 5.30 -7.43 -27.75
CA ILE A 782 5.02 -8.86 -27.61
C ILE A 782 6.30 -9.67 -27.79
N ARG A 783 7.14 -9.32 -28.78
CA ARG A 783 8.42 -10.00 -29.01
C ARG A 783 9.31 -9.91 -27.78
N SER A 784 9.46 -8.70 -27.24
CA SER A 784 10.25 -8.45 -26.03
C SER A 784 9.72 -9.25 -24.83
N VAL A 785 8.40 -9.43 -24.67
CA VAL A 785 7.85 -10.26 -23.58
C VAL A 785 8.40 -11.69 -23.63
N PHE A 786 8.35 -12.35 -24.78
CA PHE A 786 8.86 -13.72 -24.89
C PHE A 786 10.40 -13.79 -24.91
N GLU A 787 11.08 -12.77 -25.47
CA GLU A 787 12.54 -12.65 -25.34
C GLU A 787 12.97 -12.53 -23.88
N SER A 788 12.23 -11.81 -23.03
CA SER A 788 12.52 -11.72 -21.60
C SER A 788 12.55 -13.09 -20.92
N ALA A 789 11.61 -13.96 -21.27
CA ALA A 789 11.56 -15.31 -20.76
C ALA A 789 12.73 -16.16 -21.26
N VAL A 790 13.11 -16.04 -22.54
CA VAL A 790 14.29 -16.73 -23.09
C VAL A 790 15.60 -16.26 -22.43
N ILE A 791 15.71 -14.97 -22.13
CA ILE A 791 16.89 -14.36 -21.48
C ILE A 791 17.04 -14.86 -20.05
N VAL A 792 15.94 -14.88 -19.29
CA VAL A 792 15.97 -15.12 -17.84
C VAL A 792 15.82 -16.61 -17.50
N HIS A 793 15.07 -17.37 -18.31
CA HIS A 793 14.67 -18.75 -18.02
C HIS A 793 15.03 -19.70 -19.19
N PRO A 794 16.31 -20.06 -19.37
CA PRO A 794 16.71 -21.07 -20.36
C PRO A 794 16.07 -22.45 -20.15
N GLU A 795 15.50 -22.71 -18.98
CA GLU A 795 14.74 -23.91 -18.62
C GLU A 795 13.45 -24.07 -19.44
N MET A 796 12.95 -23.00 -20.07
CA MET A 796 11.81 -23.07 -20.98
C MET A 796 12.11 -23.81 -22.29
N ARG A 797 13.36 -24.16 -22.56
CA ARG A 797 13.75 -24.84 -23.80
C ARG A 797 13.18 -26.26 -23.84
N SER A 798 12.40 -26.55 -24.87
CA SER A 798 11.90 -27.89 -25.14
C SER A 798 11.72 -28.09 -26.65
N SER A 799 12.09 -29.27 -27.14
CA SER A 799 11.86 -29.66 -28.54
C SER A 799 10.41 -30.08 -28.79
N THR A 800 9.71 -30.56 -27.76
CA THR A 800 8.34 -31.11 -27.82
C THR A 800 7.26 -30.15 -27.33
N ALA A 801 7.61 -29.00 -26.76
CA ALA A 801 6.63 -27.97 -26.37
C ALA A 801 6.24 -27.09 -27.56
N LYS A 802 4.94 -26.85 -27.73
CA LYS A 802 4.35 -25.97 -28.76
C LYS A 802 3.08 -25.32 -28.20
N ALA A 803 3.09 -24.04 -27.86
CA ALA A 803 2.01 -23.45 -27.08
C ALA A 803 1.31 -22.28 -27.78
N MET A 804 0.11 -21.96 -27.30
CA MET A 804 -0.67 -20.78 -27.70
C MET A 804 -0.97 -19.94 -26.47
N TYR A 805 -0.71 -18.63 -26.57
CA TYR A 805 -0.94 -17.67 -25.50
C TYR A 805 -1.87 -16.55 -25.94
N GLY A 806 -2.70 -16.09 -25.01
CA GLY A 806 -3.38 -14.81 -25.11
C GLY A 806 -2.52 -13.71 -24.50
N VAL A 807 -2.30 -12.61 -25.22
CA VAL A 807 -1.59 -11.44 -24.70
C VAL A 807 -2.55 -10.27 -24.64
N ASP A 808 -2.70 -9.71 -23.44
CA ASP A 808 -3.63 -8.61 -23.16
C ASP A 808 -2.88 -7.29 -23.20
N VAL A 809 -3.31 -6.40 -24.09
CA VAL A 809 -2.63 -5.13 -24.36
C VAL A 809 -3.62 -3.98 -24.21
N MET A 810 -3.21 -2.95 -23.49
CA MET A 810 -3.90 -1.66 -23.44
C MET A 810 -3.05 -0.61 -24.19
N LEU A 811 -3.69 0.42 -24.71
CA LEU A 811 -2.99 1.60 -25.21
C LEU A 811 -3.13 2.72 -24.18
N ASP A 812 -2.06 3.46 -23.92
CA ASP A 812 -2.16 4.73 -23.19
C ASP A 812 -2.66 5.87 -24.11
N SER A 813 -2.85 7.06 -23.56
CA SER A 813 -3.33 8.24 -24.30
C SER A 813 -2.40 8.69 -25.42
N SER A 814 -1.14 8.22 -25.43
CA SER A 814 -0.16 8.46 -26.48
C SER A 814 -0.12 7.32 -27.50
N PHE A 815 -1.04 6.36 -27.40
CA PHE A 815 -1.11 5.14 -28.19
C PHE A 815 0.12 4.24 -28.05
N GLU A 816 0.84 4.33 -26.92
CA GLU A 816 1.90 3.39 -26.59
C GLU A 816 1.32 2.11 -25.98
N PRO A 817 1.77 0.92 -26.41
CA PRO A 817 1.24 -0.33 -25.91
C PRO A 817 1.74 -0.62 -24.49
N LYS A 818 0.82 -1.04 -23.63
CA LYS A 818 1.06 -1.47 -22.26
C LYS A 818 0.64 -2.94 -22.11
N LEU A 819 1.56 -3.80 -21.70
CA LEU A 819 1.27 -5.18 -21.36
C LEU A 819 0.43 -5.25 -20.08
N LEU A 820 -0.67 -6.00 -20.11
CA LEU A 820 -1.52 -6.23 -18.94
C LEU A 820 -1.26 -7.60 -18.30
N GLU A 821 -1.32 -8.67 -19.11
CA GLU A 821 -1.06 -10.05 -18.71
C GLU A 821 -0.84 -10.96 -19.93
N VAL A 822 -0.31 -12.16 -19.68
CA VAL A 822 -0.25 -13.26 -20.64
C VAL A 822 -1.04 -14.44 -20.06
N THR A 823 -1.90 -15.05 -20.85
CA THR A 823 -2.75 -16.17 -20.43
C THR A 823 -2.41 -17.43 -21.22
N TYR A 824 -2.09 -18.51 -20.52
CA TYR A 824 -2.08 -19.85 -21.08
C TYR A 824 -3.50 -20.27 -21.51
N CYS A 825 -3.60 -21.02 -22.60
CA CYS A 825 -4.85 -21.61 -23.09
C CYS A 825 -6.02 -20.59 -23.10
N PRO A 826 -5.91 -19.47 -23.85
CA PRO A 826 -6.90 -18.41 -23.83
C PRO A 826 -8.28 -18.90 -24.30
N ASP A 827 -9.35 -18.28 -23.80
CA ASP A 827 -10.70 -18.49 -24.33
C ASP A 827 -10.77 -18.07 -25.81
N CYS A 828 -10.94 -19.06 -26.67
CA CYS A 828 -11.04 -18.92 -28.12
C CYS A 828 -12.48 -18.99 -28.64
N GLY A 829 -13.51 -18.97 -27.78
CA GLY A 829 -14.90 -19.08 -28.20
C GLY A 829 -15.32 -17.99 -29.20
N ARG A 830 -14.81 -16.76 -29.04
CA ARG A 830 -15.02 -15.68 -30.04
C ARG A 830 -14.27 -15.93 -31.34
N ALA A 831 -13.06 -16.51 -31.27
CA ALA A 831 -12.24 -16.81 -32.43
C ALA A 831 -12.87 -17.92 -33.27
N CYS A 832 -13.43 -18.95 -32.63
CA CYS A 832 -14.09 -20.07 -33.32
C CYS A 832 -15.46 -19.70 -33.91
N LYS A 833 -16.14 -18.70 -33.33
CA LYS A 833 -17.55 -18.39 -33.66
C LYS A 833 -17.73 -17.34 -34.75
N TYR A 834 -16.83 -16.36 -34.85
CA TYR A 834 -17.05 -15.18 -35.69
C TYR A 834 -15.98 -15.05 -36.76
N ASP A 835 -16.42 -14.98 -38.02
CA ASP A 835 -15.54 -14.67 -39.15
C ASP A 835 -15.06 -13.22 -39.06
N THR A 836 -13.82 -13.02 -39.48
CA THR A 836 -13.15 -11.72 -39.38
C THR A 836 -12.17 -11.55 -40.51
N LYS A 837 -11.91 -10.31 -40.91
CA LYS A 837 -10.93 -10.02 -41.95
C LYS A 837 -9.58 -9.78 -41.30
N ALA A 838 -8.55 -10.44 -41.81
CA ALA A 838 -7.18 -10.21 -41.37
C ALA A 838 -6.81 -8.73 -41.58
N ILE A 839 -6.26 -8.10 -40.54
CA ILE A 839 -5.81 -6.71 -40.60
C ILE A 839 -4.38 -6.59 -41.12
N VAL A 840 -3.60 -7.68 -41.05
CA VAL A 840 -2.24 -7.84 -41.55
C VAL A 840 -2.22 -9.12 -42.42
N GLY A 841 -1.20 -9.31 -43.27
CA GLY A 841 -1.11 -10.51 -44.11
C GLY A 841 -1.89 -10.41 -45.42
N SER A 842 -2.63 -11.47 -45.79
CA SER A 842 -3.33 -11.56 -47.09
C SER A 842 -4.54 -10.62 -47.20
N GLY A 843 -5.07 -10.14 -46.06
CA GLY A 843 -6.31 -9.36 -46.01
C GLY A 843 -7.55 -10.19 -46.35
N GLU A 844 -7.46 -11.51 -46.29
CA GLU A 844 -8.56 -12.44 -46.54
C GLU A 844 -9.48 -12.58 -45.32
N ILE A 845 -10.60 -13.27 -45.52
CA ILE A 845 -11.52 -13.64 -44.44
C ILE A 845 -10.90 -14.84 -43.72
N VAL A 846 -10.65 -14.66 -42.43
CA VAL A 846 -10.31 -15.72 -41.49
C VAL A 846 -11.63 -16.30 -40.99
N GLU A 847 -11.94 -17.51 -41.45
CA GLU A 847 -13.14 -18.22 -41.01
C GLU A 847 -12.97 -18.69 -39.56
N GLY A 848 -13.92 -18.37 -38.69
CA GLY A 848 -13.81 -18.69 -37.27
C GLY A 848 -13.70 -20.19 -37.03
N ARG A 849 -14.49 -20.98 -37.78
CA ARG A 849 -14.47 -22.45 -37.71
C ARG A 849 -13.12 -23.07 -38.05
N ASP A 850 -12.26 -22.37 -38.77
CA ASP A 850 -10.91 -22.83 -39.16
C ASP A 850 -9.82 -22.33 -38.21
N PHE A 851 -10.17 -21.62 -37.13
CA PHE A 851 -9.20 -21.04 -36.21
C PHE A 851 -8.19 -22.08 -35.69
N PHE A 852 -8.66 -23.23 -35.18
CA PHE A 852 -7.77 -24.28 -34.70
C PHE A 852 -7.02 -25.00 -35.83
N ASN A 853 -7.58 -25.04 -37.05
CA ASN A 853 -6.87 -25.54 -38.23
C ASN A 853 -5.65 -24.66 -38.56
N TYR A 854 -5.75 -23.33 -38.43
CA TYR A 854 -4.61 -22.42 -38.58
C TYR A 854 -3.59 -22.54 -37.45
N VAL A 855 -4.05 -22.67 -36.20
CA VAL A 855 -3.17 -22.86 -35.03
C VAL A 855 -2.33 -24.13 -35.17
N PHE A 856 -2.96 -25.27 -35.46
CA PHE A 856 -2.28 -26.55 -35.60
C PHE A 856 -1.42 -26.61 -36.88
N GLY A 857 -1.90 -26.02 -37.99
CA GLY A 857 -1.10 -25.88 -39.20
C GLY A 857 0.20 -25.12 -38.95
N CYS A 858 0.15 -24.04 -38.16
CA CYS A 858 1.33 -23.31 -37.76
C CYS A 858 2.23 -24.08 -36.79
N LEU A 859 1.69 -24.68 -35.74
CA LEU A 859 2.52 -25.30 -34.71
C LEU A 859 3.16 -26.62 -35.18
N PHE A 860 2.49 -27.37 -36.07
CA PHE A 860 2.88 -28.75 -36.40
C PHE A 860 3.16 -28.99 -37.88
N LEU A 861 2.65 -28.17 -38.80
CA LEU A 861 2.78 -28.39 -40.27
C LEU A 861 3.62 -27.32 -40.99
N ASN A 862 4.25 -26.40 -40.25
CA ASN A 862 5.05 -25.29 -40.78
C ASN A 862 4.29 -24.28 -41.66
N GLU A 863 2.97 -24.22 -41.53
CA GLU A 863 2.15 -23.27 -42.29
C GLU A 863 2.09 -21.91 -41.59
N THR A 864 1.89 -20.84 -42.36
CA THR A 864 1.75 -19.48 -41.81
C THR A 864 0.49 -18.79 -42.32
N THR A 865 -0.54 -19.56 -42.64
CA THR A 865 -1.83 -19.03 -43.09
C THR A 865 -2.51 -18.31 -41.92
N ASN A 866 -2.86 -17.03 -42.10
CA ASN A 866 -3.50 -16.16 -41.10
C ASN A 866 -2.70 -15.93 -39.79
N VAL A 867 -1.39 -16.24 -39.83
CA VAL A 867 -0.45 -15.95 -38.76
C VAL A 867 0.86 -15.42 -39.35
N THR A 868 1.37 -14.31 -38.83
CA THR A 868 2.60 -13.69 -39.32
C THR A 868 3.76 -13.91 -38.33
N PRO A 869 4.96 -14.32 -38.78
CA PRO A 869 6.15 -14.41 -37.93
C PRO A 869 6.42 -13.08 -37.21
N LEU A 870 6.59 -13.15 -35.90
CA LEU A 870 6.79 -12.00 -35.03
C LEU A 870 8.26 -11.74 -34.81
#